data_AF-A0A196SLQ1-F1
#
_entry.id   AF-A0A196SLQ1-F1
#
_cell.length_a   1.000
_cell.length_b   1.000
_cell.length_c   1.000
_cell.angle_alpha   90.00
_cell.angle_beta   90.00
_cell.angle_gamma   90.00
#
_symmetry.space_group_name_H-M   'P 1'
#
loop_
_entity.id
_entity.type
_entity.pdbx_description
1 polymer ?
#
loop_
_entity_poly.entity_id
_entity_poly.type
_entity_poly.pdbx_seq_one_letter_code
_entity_poly.pdbx_strand_id
1 'polypeptide(L)'
;MSLDPEREYIIEGAIGEGSFGRVVVAKRKTDRWPVAIKIVPMEVDVSSIRKEAETLKACNSMFIVGYQGVYTKGKELWIVMEYCHCGSLGALIRNGNQLNVTALRDIMACSLMGLTYLHAKRIIHRDIKPDNLFLSEQGVIKVGDFGLAAQLNSSASRRSVVCGTSLYMAPEVFQEQTCLASDIWSLGISAIELAEGKPPFGNCSQYSLIQKICFQDPPSLSSSKWPSDFVDFHPFVKDAVERIGRDGKSKCLLKLSEKQARMIGGSNPFTASVNVTPMSVNVMPMSVNETPMSMDEPPMSVNIMPMSVMNAPAMKKSATNTSAMKKSVDVEMKAFEGSGKTKVIRENEDLFDIEEDVETILFSDNVSNDSGITKWEVLDLKNLKVLKIGNNCLQHVSSFTLKSMKKLKRVEIGVGCFANEGDAFEVIDCPKLKSVQIGNGSCRNWAEMDMKNLNALNELSIGESCFTKGIQFFLADLPHLQTDIKPDNLLISEPGLIKLGDFGMKTLLEHLCMNKSKQAGMLYYTAPEVYNNTIEKKSDVWSLGITLIELAEGKNPFAGYPSKIVERVVCSGKIPSLSSPGWSEAFADFVGKCLVRDVEERWSVEQLMSHVFVKDALERIRSAGMSSMLCELVERVKENEESFISCQPSVKGTLAPVTKARRAIIRNAPDWMQLSICVEVIVIMPNCCNEGELRVLDLRMLLNVREMRTGDDCFGNVEEVLLIGLGKLERVVIGKNCFMGAKSETQFNPNGRFCLKECPKLRVLKIGCMSFSDYSLCEMDSLASLEVIEMGELGEESDHFFHASLELKSLPKLQSLLFGGQAFCNCTRIVFENLPELTTIRVGCHAFRFKSNESVSRLIMRNLPKLTTLTTEQENSQTFMCPDGIALEDMPSLTEVSLPFAFEYGYPVLYNNIGEWEKDSRVSSIVAVVEVIKELGSMDKTVEVMVVKPRACNDVEFKVLDLSSFSSLKMIEVGNLSFTYVNEVRMVGLNKLLSVTIGWKCFRQIEGCSPNGRFYLKNCERLREMKIDCGSFEHYSVCEIESVPSLEVLEIGIMEKWSANFFYASLELKNLPKLQSVLFGNSSFHNCSRVVFENLPELTSITMGESAFCFKKGHQASELIMRCLPKLTTLTNVIQDDSCPCNTFCNPHRVVLENIPSLVSIRLPQNAFRNKAGIKAYNISQSLSALL
;
A
#
# COMPACT_ATOMS: atom_id res chain seq x y z
N MET A 1 22.24 -2.28 -5.54
CA MET A 1 20.87 -1.99 -6.01
C MET A 1 21.03 -1.25 -7.33
N SER A 2 20.84 -1.94 -8.45
CA SER A 2 21.25 -1.46 -9.78
C SER A 2 20.59 -2.25 -10.93
N LEU A 3 19.34 -2.67 -10.71
CA LEU A 3 18.49 -3.25 -11.75
C LEU A 3 17.33 -2.29 -11.99
N ASP A 4 17.17 -1.92 -13.25
CA ASP A 4 16.09 -1.09 -13.76
C ASP A 4 14.82 -1.93 -13.85
N PRO A 5 13.74 -1.62 -13.12
CA PRO A 5 12.59 -2.52 -12.99
C PRO A 5 11.82 -2.74 -14.31
N GLU A 6 11.97 -1.84 -15.30
CA GLU A 6 11.44 -2.07 -16.65
C GLU A 6 12.16 -3.20 -17.41
N ARG A 7 13.23 -3.77 -16.87
CA ARG A 7 13.85 -5.01 -17.36
C ARG A 7 13.16 -6.27 -16.86
N GLU A 8 12.47 -6.18 -15.72
CA GLU A 8 11.85 -7.32 -15.02
C GLU A 8 10.31 -7.29 -15.11
N TYR A 9 9.70 -6.13 -15.31
CA TYR A 9 8.24 -5.95 -15.31
C TYR A 9 7.74 -5.18 -16.56
N ILE A 10 6.47 -5.39 -16.92
CA ILE A 10 5.70 -4.63 -17.90
C ILE A 10 4.51 -4.01 -17.16
N ILE A 11 4.45 -2.68 -17.06
CA ILE A 11 3.26 -1.99 -16.55
C ILE A 11 2.11 -2.17 -17.55
N GLU A 12 0.93 -2.52 -17.06
CA GLU A 12 -0.29 -2.69 -17.89
C GLU A 12 -1.35 -1.63 -17.60
N GLY A 13 -1.39 -1.04 -16.40
CA GLY A 13 -2.30 0.07 -16.09
C GLY A 13 -2.17 0.59 -14.64
N ALA A 14 -2.73 1.77 -14.37
CA ALA A 14 -2.90 2.25 -13.00
C ALA A 14 -4.11 1.55 -12.34
N ILE A 15 -4.00 1.23 -11.05
CA ILE A 15 -5.06 0.60 -10.25
C ILE A 15 -5.44 1.40 -9.00
N GLY A 16 -4.75 2.52 -8.74
CA GLY A 16 -5.09 3.46 -7.69
C GLY A 16 -4.00 4.50 -7.45
N GLU A 17 -4.30 5.51 -6.65
CA GLU A 17 -3.33 6.50 -6.16
C GLU A 17 -3.54 6.71 -4.66
N GLY A 18 -2.44 6.76 -3.90
CA GLY A 18 -2.44 6.91 -2.45
C GLY A 18 -1.52 8.03 -1.99
N SER A 19 -1.57 8.36 -0.69
CA SER A 19 -0.96 9.55 -0.08
C SER A 19 0.54 9.77 -0.32
N PHE A 20 1.26 8.76 -0.83
CA PHE A 20 2.70 8.80 -1.09
C PHE A 20 3.07 8.38 -2.53
N GLY A 21 2.11 8.02 -3.39
CA GLY A 21 2.39 7.59 -4.76
C GLY A 21 1.30 6.74 -5.41
N ARG A 22 1.48 6.49 -6.71
CA ARG A 22 0.57 5.71 -7.57
C ARG A 22 0.79 4.20 -7.40
N VAL A 23 -0.27 3.41 -7.56
CA VAL A 23 -0.20 1.95 -7.64
C VAL A 23 -0.57 1.52 -9.07
N VAL A 24 0.29 0.71 -9.69
CA VAL A 24 0.06 0.15 -11.03
C VAL A 24 -0.01 -1.38 -10.97
N VAL A 25 -0.83 -1.97 -11.84
CA VAL A 25 -0.73 -3.40 -12.15
C VAL A 25 0.34 -3.58 -13.24
N ALA A 26 1.16 -4.60 -13.06
CA ALA A 26 2.20 -5.00 -13.98
C ALA A 26 2.25 -6.53 -14.10
N LYS A 27 2.84 -7.03 -15.19
CA LYS A 27 3.20 -8.44 -15.33
C LYS A 27 4.72 -8.62 -15.31
N ARG A 28 5.20 -9.59 -14.54
CA ARG A 28 6.60 -10.03 -14.53
C ARG A 28 6.98 -10.60 -15.90
N LYS A 29 8.14 -10.23 -16.43
CA LYS A 29 8.55 -10.53 -17.82
C LYS A 29 8.90 -11.99 -18.08
N THR A 30 9.33 -12.73 -17.05
CA THR A 30 9.77 -14.12 -17.17
C THR A 30 8.64 -15.12 -17.38
N ASP A 31 7.46 -14.84 -16.83
CA ASP A 31 6.35 -15.79 -16.69
C ASP A 31 4.95 -15.17 -16.86
N ARG A 32 4.87 -13.85 -17.10
CA ARG A 32 3.63 -13.06 -17.15
C ARG A 32 2.84 -13.04 -15.84
N TRP A 33 3.45 -13.38 -14.70
CA TRP A 33 2.72 -13.35 -13.42
C TRP A 33 2.30 -11.92 -13.03
N PRO A 34 1.04 -11.68 -12.63
CA PRO A 34 0.56 -10.34 -12.28
C PRO A 34 1.03 -9.90 -10.88
N VAL A 35 1.41 -8.61 -10.78
CA VAL A 35 1.92 -7.97 -9.56
C VAL A 35 1.37 -6.56 -9.44
N ALA A 36 1.24 -6.07 -8.20
CA ALA A 36 0.99 -4.67 -7.92
C ALA A 36 2.33 -3.96 -7.62
N ILE A 37 2.51 -2.74 -8.15
CA ILE A 37 3.70 -1.93 -7.90
C ILE A 37 3.29 -0.56 -7.37
N LYS A 38 3.64 -0.27 -6.11
CA LYS A 38 3.50 1.05 -5.49
C LYS A 38 4.72 1.88 -5.87
N ILE A 39 4.53 2.87 -6.75
CA ILE A 39 5.56 3.74 -7.30
C ILE A 39 5.54 5.07 -6.54
N VAL A 40 6.60 5.32 -5.78
CA VAL A 40 6.72 6.42 -4.82
C VAL A 40 7.88 7.35 -5.20
N PRO A 41 7.65 8.66 -5.35
CA PRO A 41 8.74 9.63 -5.57
C PRO A 41 9.66 9.75 -4.34
N MET A 42 10.97 9.62 -4.54
CA MET A 42 12.02 9.79 -3.52
C MET A 42 12.20 11.23 -3.02
N GLU A 43 11.31 12.14 -3.42
CA GLU A 43 11.25 13.52 -2.89
C GLU A 43 10.34 13.60 -1.65
N VAL A 44 9.63 12.51 -1.33
CA VAL A 44 8.93 12.22 -0.06
C VAL A 44 9.93 11.62 0.95
N ASP A 45 9.65 11.67 2.27
CA ASP A 45 10.55 11.14 3.31
C ASP A 45 10.80 9.62 3.17
N VAL A 46 11.91 9.29 2.50
CA VAL A 46 12.33 7.91 2.18
C VAL A 46 12.45 7.01 3.42
N SER A 47 12.57 7.57 4.63
CA SER A 47 12.67 6.78 5.86
C SER A 47 11.37 6.10 6.26
N SER A 48 10.20 6.71 6.01
CA SER A 48 8.90 6.08 6.29
C SER A 48 8.57 5.02 5.25
N ILE A 49 8.79 5.32 3.97
CA ILE A 49 8.49 4.42 2.85
C ILE A 49 9.41 3.19 2.86
N ARG A 50 10.69 3.36 3.21
CA ARG A 50 11.59 2.22 3.43
C ARG A 50 11.09 1.34 4.57
N LYS A 51 10.59 1.94 5.65
CA LYS A 51 10.04 1.23 6.80
C LYS A 51 8.73 0.49 6.48
N GLU A 52 7.89 1.02 5.59
CA GLU A 52 6.76 0.28 5.00
C GLU A 52 7.26 -1.00 4.31
N ALA A 53 8.20 -0.87 3.36
CA ALA A 53 8.75 -2.00 2.61
C ALA A 53 9.45 -3.03 3.52
N GLU A 54 10.21 -2.58 4.53
CA GLU A 54 10.85 -3.45 5.53
C GLU A 54 9.84 -4.17 6.42
N THR A 55 8.75 -3.51 6.82
CA THR A 55 7.68 -4.12 7.64
C THR A 55 6.89 -5.15 6.84
N LEU A 56 6.54 -4.84 5.58
CA LEU A 56 5.85 -5.78 4.68
C LEU A 56 6.73 -6.99 4.34
N LYS A 57 8.03 -6.76 4.07
CA LYS A 57 9.03 -7.83 3.86
C LYS A 57 9.23 -8.73 5.08
N ALA A 58 8.98 -8.23 6.29
CA ALA A 58 9.00 -9.03 7.52
C ALA A 58 7.72 -9.88 7.73
N CYS A 59 6.72 -9.76 6.84
CA CYS A 59 5.46 -10.50 6.88
C CYS A 59 5.40 -11.60 5.81
N ASN A 60 4.91 -12.77 6.20
CA ASN A 60 4.58 -13.90 5.35
C ASN A 60 3.43 -14.68 6.01
N SER A 61 2.22 -14.54 5.48
CA SER A 61 0.97 -15.11 5.98
C SER A 61 -0.08 -15.00 4.88
N MET A 62 -0.94 -16.02 4.74
CA MET A 62 -2.03 -16.00 3.74
C MET A 62 -3.00 -14.83 3.91
N PHE A 63 -3.13 -14.29 5.13
CA PHE A 63 -4.02 -13.17 5.49
C PHE A 63 -3.35 -11.78 5.40
N ILE A 64 -2.17 -11.69 4.80
CA ILE A 64 -1.43 -10.44 4.55
C ILE A 64 -1.11 -10.37 3.04
N VAL A 65 -1.07 -9.18 2.46
CA VAL A 65 -0.60 -8.97 1.08
C VAL A 65 0.90 -9.30 0.99
N GLY A 66 1.28 -10.20 0.09
CA GLY A 66 2.66 -10.69 -0.05
C GLY A 66 3.64 -9.63 -0.58
N TYR A 67 4.79 -9.49 0.07
CA TYR A 67 5.93 -8.73 -0.45
C TYR A 67 6.66 -9.52 -1.54
N GLN A 68 7.03 -8.88 -2.65
CA GLN A 68 7.83 -9.51 -3.72
C GLN A 68 9.18 -8.82 -3.98
N GLY A 69 9.26 -7.49 -3.89
CA GLY A 69 10.52 -6.80 -4.20
C GLY A 69 10.52 -5.29 -3.93
N VAL A 70 11.70 -4.68 -4.04
CA VAL A 70 11.86 -3.22 -4.01
C VAL A 70 12.97 -2.79 -4.95
N TYR A 71 12.67 -1.82 -5.81
CA TYR A 71 13.54 -1.35 -6.90
C TYR A 71 13.65 0.17 -6.90
N THR A 72 14.68 0.71 -7.56
CA THR A 72 14.98 2.15 -7.58
C THR A 72 15.22 2.61 -9.02
N LYS A 73 14.33 3.45 -9.57
CA LYS A 73 14.43 3.96 -10.95
C LYS A 73 14.51 5.49 -10.95
N GLY A 74 15.72 6.04 -11.15
CA GLY A 74 15.93 7.50 -11.13
C GLY A 74 15.56 8.11 -9.78
N LYS A 75 14.45 8.87 -9.74
CA LYS A 75 13.85 9.43 -8.51
C LYS A 75 12.67 8.61 -7.95
N GLU A 76 12.35 7.43 -8.48
CA GLU A 76 11.24 6.61 -8.00
C GLU A 76 11.72 5.39 -7.22
N LEU A 77 11.05 5.08 -6.10
CA LEU A 77 11.10 3.81 -5.40
C LEU A 77 9.88 2.98 -5.79
N TRP A 78 10.09 1.76 -6.26
CA TRP A 78 9.03 0.84 -6.68
C TRP A 78 8.95 -0.33 -5.68
N ILE A 79 7.85 -0.43 -4.93
CA ILE A 79 7.58 -1.57 -4.02
C ILE A 79 6.67 -2.56 -4.76
N VAL A 80 7.16 -3.77 -5.02
CA VAL A 80 6.43 -4.83 -5.73
C VAL A 80 5.79 -5.78 -4.73
N MET A 81 4.50 -6.02 -4.89
CA MET A 81 3.65 -6.82 -4.00
C MET A 81 2.65 -7.68 -4.78
N GLU A 82 2.04 -8.63 -4.08
CA GLU A 82 0.94 -9.46 -4.56
C GLU A 82 -0.23 -8.62 -5.11
N TYR A 83 -0.75 -8.99 -6.28
CA TYR A 83 -1.94 -8.36 -6.85
C TYR A 83 -3.20 -9.13 -6.45
N CYS A 84 -4.04 -8.50 -5.63
CA CYS A 84 -5.35 -9.05 -5.27
C CYS A 84 -6.38 -8.66 -6.34
N HIS A 85 -6.58 -9.54 -7.32
CA HIS A 85 -7.44 -9.31 -8.50
C HIS A 85 -8.87 -8.84 -8.16
N CYS A 86 -9.44 -9.29 -7.05
CA CYS A 86 -10.80 -8.93 -6.62
C CYS A 86 -10.90 -7.55 -5.93
N GLY A 87 -9.79 -6.82 -5.78
CA GLY A 87 -9.74 -5.48 -5.21
C GLY A 87 -9.90 -5.42 -3.68
N SER A 88 -10.20 -4.24 -3.15
CA SER A 88 -10.47 -4.02 -1.74
C SER A 88 -11.94 -4.17 -1.38
N LEU A 89 -12.24 -4.52 -0.13
CA LEU A 89 -13.61 -4.61 0.37
C LEU A 89 -14.30 -3.24 0.40
N GLY A 90 -13.54 -2.15 0.53
CA GLY A 90 -14.03 -0.78 0.35
C GLY A 90 -14.54 -0.53 -1.06
N ALA A 91 -13.82 -1.01 -2.09
CA ALA A 91 -14.31 -0.97 -3.46
C ALA A 91 -15.53 -1.90 -3.65
N LEU A 92 -15.53 -3.10 -3.06
CA LEU A 92 -16.64 -4.05 -3.12
C LEU A 92 -17.96 -3.44 -2.60
N ILE A 93 -17.96 -2.79 -1.43
CA ILE A 93 -19.17 -2.17 -0.88
C ILE A 93 -19.56 -0.88 -1.61
N ARG A 94 -18.60 -0.05 -2.07
CA ARG A 94 -18.91 1.13 -2.90
C ARG A 94 -19.47 0.75 -4.26
N ASN A 95 -19.11 -0.41 -4.78
CA ASN A 95 -19.75 -0.99 -5.96
C ASN A 95 -21.17 -1.54 -5.69
N GLY A 96 -21.69 -1.42 -4.46
CA GLY A 96 -23.06 -1.78 -4.10
C GLY A 96 -23.27 -3.25 -3.74
N ASN A 97 -22.20 -4.04 -3.58
CA ASN A 97 -22.31 -5.45 -3.19
C ASN A 97 -22.72 -5.56 -1.72
N GLN A 98 -23.92 -6.07 -1.46
CA GLN A 98 -24.42 -6.29 -0.10
C GLN A 98 -23.83 -7.57 0.48
N LEU A 99 -23.06 -7.44 1.56
CA LEU A 99 -22.46 -8.57 2.26
C LEU A 99 -23.48 -9.19 3.23
N ASN A 100 -23.78 -10.48 3.06
CA ASN A 100 -24.61 -11.22 4.00
C ASN A 100 -23.84 -11.54 5.29
N VAL A 101 -24.56 -11.94 6.35
CA VAL A 101 -23.96 -12.19 7.68
C VAL A 101 -22.89 -13.29 7.68
N THR A 102 -22.93 -14.25 6.75
CA THR A 102 -21.90 -15.28 6.61
C THR A 102 -20.63 -14.67 6.02
N ALA A 103 -20.71 -13.99 4.88
CA ALA A 103 -19.58 -13.29 4.28
C ALA A 103 -18.95 -12.27 5.25
N LEU A 104 -19.75 -11.54 6.03
CA LEU A 104 -19.26 -10.64 7.09
C LEU A 104 -18.50 -11.39 8.19
N ARG A 105 -18.94 -12.57 8.62
CA ARG A 105 -18.21 -13.41 9.60
C ARG A 105 -16.88 -13.89 9.03
N ASP A 106 -16.84 -14.29 7.77
CA ASP A 106 -15.65 -14.85 7.11
C ASP A 106 -14.60 -13.76 6.83
N ILE A 107 -15.06 -12.57 6.42
CA ILE A 107 -14.24 -11.35 6.32
C ILE A 107 -13.64 -10.99 7.68
N MET A 108 -14.47 -10.98 8.74
CA MET A 108 -13.99 -10.71 10.11
C MET A 108 -13.00 -11.77 10.59
N ALA A 109 -13.23 -13.06 10.28
CA ALA A 109 -12.32 -14.14 10.64
C ALA A 109 -10.95 -13.98 9.98
N CYS A 110 -10.90 -13.83 8.65
CA CYS A 110 -9.66 -13.62 7.90
C CYS A 110 -8.91 -12.36 8.39
N SER A 111 -9.63 -11.25 8.61
CA SER A 111 -9.06 -10.00 9.13
C SER A 111 -8.49 -10.17 10.54
N LEU A 112 -9.17 -10.91 11.43
CA LEU A 112 -8.68 -11.23 12.77
C LEU A 112 -7.47 -12.18 12.73
N MET A 113 -7.37 -13.08 11.77
CA MET A 113 -6.20 -13.95 11.59
C MET A 113 -4.98 -13.16 11.09
N GLY A 114 -5.18 -12.21 10.16
CA GLY A 114 -4.17 -11.23 9.76
C GLY A 114 -3.70 -10.34 10.91
N LEU A 115 -4.63 -9.73 11.67
CA LEU A 115 -4.28 -8.93 12.85
C LEU A 115 -3.60 -9.75 13.95
N THR A 116 -4.05 -10.99 14.21
CA THR A 116 -3.41 -11.88 15.18
C THR A 116 -1.96 -12.17 14.81
N TYR A 117 -1.67 -12.37 13.51
CA TYR A 117 -0.31 -12.54 13.00
C TYR A 117 0.57 -11.30 13.23
N LEU A 118 0.08 -10.11 12.88
CA LEU A 118 0.80 -8.84 13.09
C LEU A 118 1.04 -8.56 14.58
N HIS A 119 0.00 -8.72 15.41
CA HIS A 119 0.06 -8.47 16.85
C HIS A 119 0.97 -9.46 17.58
N ALA A 120 1.04 -10.71 17.13
CA ALA A 120 2.03 -11.68 17.62
C ALA A 120 3.47 -11.23 17.32
N LYS A 121 3.71 -10.64 16.13
CA LYS A 121 4.99 -10.01 15.75
C LYS A 121 5.24 -8.63 16.38
N ARG A 122 4.30 -8.10 17.18
CA ARG A 122 4.31 -6.75 17.76
C ARG A 122 4.28 -5.61 16.73
N ILE A 123 3.69 -5.88 15.57
CA ILE A 123 3.30 -4.88 14.59
C ILE A 123 1.88 -4.41 14.93
N ILE A 124 1.64 -3.10 14.91
CA ILE A 124 0.31 -2.47 14.89
C ILE A 124 0.10 -1.84 13.50
N HIS A 125 -1.09 -1.96 12.93
CA HIS A 125 -1.40 -1.50 11.57
C HIS A 125 -1.70 0.01 11.51
N ARG A 126 -2.50 0.51 12.47
CA ARG A 126 -2.94 1.92 12.63
C ARG A 126 -3.84 2.49 11.54
N ASP A 127 -4.11 1.75 10.46
CA ASP A 127 -5.08 2.14 9.43
C ASP A 127 -5.83 0.90 8.90
N ILE A 128 -6.64 0.27 9.76
CA ILE A 128 -7.58 -0.80 9.36
C ILE A 128 -8.90 -0.16 8.95
N LYS A 129 -9.31 -0.43 7.71
CA LYS A 129 -10.53 0.04 7.05
C LYS A 129 -10.81 -0.87 5.85
N PRO A 130 -12.04 -0.95 5.30
CA PRO A 130 -12.35 -1.81 4.15
C PRO A 130 -11.46 -1.58 2.92
N ASP A 131 -10.95 -0.36 2.70
CA ASP A 131 -10.01 -0.08 1.61
C ASP A 131 -8.65 -0.79 1.73
N ASN A 132 -8.24 -1.14 2.95
CA ASN A 132 -6.98 -1.80 3.26
C ASN A 132 -7.15 -3.32 3.51
N LEU A 133 -8.34 -3.86 3.24
CA LEU A 133 -8.69 -5.28 3.30
C LEU A 133 -8.98 -5.76 1.88
N PHE A 134 -8.14 -6.63 1.34
CA PHE A 134 -8.17 -7.07 -0.06
C PHE A 134 -8.68 -8.50 -0.19
N LEU A 135 -9.50 -8.76 -1.21
CA LEU A 135 -10.01 -10.11 -1.51
C LEU A 135 -9.10 -10.79 -2.54
N SER A 136 -8.61 -12.00 -2.24
CA SER A 136 -7.89 -12.82 -3.21
C SER A 136 -8.83 -13.64 -4.09
N GLU A 137 -8.33 -14.18 -5.20
CA GLU A 137 -9.10 -15.08 -6.10
C GLU A 137 -9.54 -16.37 -5.41
N GLN A 138 -8.86 -16.76 -4.33
CA GLN A 138 -9.13 -17.94 -3.51
C GLN A 138 -10.13 -17.63 -2.37
N GLY A 139 -10.79 -16.47 -2.39
CA GLY A 139 -11.80 -16.09 -1.38
C GLY A 139 -11.26 -15.58 -0.05
N VAL A 140 -9.93 -15.42 0.09
CA VAL A 140 -9.28 -15.05 1.37
C VAL A 140 -9.11 -13.54 1.49
N ILE A 141 -9.38 -12.97 2.68
CA ILE A 141 -9.10 -11.56 2.95
C ILE A 141 -7.66 -11.35 3.44
N LYS A 142 -6.96 -10.41 2.80
CA LYS A 142 -5.58 -10.01 3.06
C LYS A 142 -5.51 -8.57 3.55
N VAL A 143 -4.82 -8.34 4.66
CA VAL A 143 -4.53 -6.98 5.15
C VAL A 143 -3.38 -6.37 4.34
N GLY A 144 -3.53 -5.13 3.88
CA GLY A 144 -2.56 -4.40 3.05
C GLY A 144 -2.45 -2.89 3.39
N ASP A 145 -1.63 -2.19 2.61
CA ASP A 145 -1.14 -0.81 2.83
C ASP A 145 -0.51 -0.54 4.21
N PHE A 146 0.78 -0.89 4.31
CA PHE A 146 1.57 -0.78 5.55
C PHE A 146 2.21 0.60 5.75
N GLY A 147 1.80 1.62 4.99
CA GLY A 147 2.38 2.99 5.04
C GLY A 147 2.29 3.65 6.43
N LEU A 148 1.34 3.24 7.26
CA LEU A 148 1.21 3.67 8.67
C LEU A 148 1.56 2.56 9.69
N ALA A 149 2.02 1.39 9.25
CA ALA A 149 2.34 0.27 10.14
C ALA A 149 3.53 0.57 11.08
N ALA A 150 3.60 -0.17 12.19
CA ALA A 150 4.49 0.18 13.28
C ALA A 150 4.92 -1.02 14.15
N GLN A 151 6.23 -1.27 14.23
CA GLN A 151 6.79 -2.13 15.28
C GLN A 151 6.69 -1.46 16.67
N LEU A 152 6.33 -2.23 17.70
CA LEU A 152 6.36 -1.83 19.11
C LEU A 152 7.56 -2.45 19.83
N ASN A 153 8.26 -1.66 20.64
CA ASN A 153 9.53 -2.05 21.28
C ASN A 153 9.34 -2.95 22.52
N SER A 154 8.14 -2.98 23.11
CA SER A 154 7.84 -3.82 24.29
C SER A 154 6.34 -4.09 24.42
N SER A 155 5.98 -5.06 25.28
CA SER A 155 4.57 -5.42 25.56
C SER A 155 3.69 -4.28 26.08
N ALA A 156 4.27 -3.20 26.60
CA ALA A 156 3.58 -2.06 27.19
C ALA A 156 3.86 -0.73 26.45
N SER A 157 4.52 -0.79 25.29
CA SER A 157 4.84 0.38 24.47
C SER A 157 3.56 0.94 23.85
N ARG A 158 3.21 2.18 24.23
CA ARG A 158 2.21 3.04 23.57
C ARG A 158 2.93 3.99 22.61
N ARG A 159 2.22 4.56 21.63
CA ARG A 159 2.76 5.63 20.76
C ARG A 159 1.94 6.92 20.80
N SER A 160 2.66 8.03 20.99
CA SER A 160 2.15 9.40 21.11
C SER A 160 1.99 10.15 19.79
N VAL A 161 1.72 9.45 18.68
CA VAL A 161 1.52 10.08 17.36
C VAL A 161 0.16 9.68 16.82
N VAL A 162 -0.78 10.63 16.86
CA VAL A 162 -2.12 10.51 16.28
C VAL A 162 -1.99 10.36 14.76
N CYS A 163 -2.44 9.23 14.21
CA CYS A 163 -2.38 8.94 12.77
C CYS A 163 -3.30 7.76 12.40
N GLY A 164 -3.64 7.65 11.11
CA GLY A 164 -4.68 6.76 10.60
C GLY A 164 -5.86 7.55 10.02
N THR A 165 -6.89 6.85 9.54
CA THR A 165 -8.11 7.48 9.01
C THR A 165 -9.10 7.77 10.16
N SER A 166 -9.39 9.05 10.42
CA SER A 166 -10.05 9.52 11.66
C SER A 166 -11.41 8.88 12.01
N LEU A 167 -12.17 8.42 11.01
CA LEU A 167 -13.46 7.74 11.22
C LEU A 167 -13.33 6.38 11.93
N TYR A 168 -12.16 5.73 11.83
CA TYR A 168 -11.88 4.39 12.36
C TYR A 168 -10.95 4.43 13.59
N MET A 169 -10.51 5.61 14.03
CA MET A 169 -9.60 5.76 15.17
C MET A 169 -10.29 5.39 16.49
N ALA A 170 -9.55 4.70 17.36
CA ALA A 170 -9.95 4.39 18.72
C ALA A 170 -9.76 5.62 19.65
N PRO A 171 -10.55 5.76 20.74
CA PRO A 171 -10.47 6.92 21.62
C PRO A 171 -9.08 7.15 22.23
N GLU A 172 -8.30 6.09 22.49
CA GLU A 172 -6.93 6.20 23.00
C GLU A 172 -5.92 6.71 21.95
N VAL A 173 -6.25 6.67 20.65
CA VAL A 173 -5.41 7.26 19.59
C VAL A 173 -5.40 8.78 19.71
N PHE A 174 -6.57 9.40 19.94
CA PHE A 174 -6.71 10.84 20.21
C PHE A 174 -6.12 11.27 21.57
N GLN A 175 -5.77 10.32 22.44
CA GLN A 175 -5.10 10.55 23.73
C GLN A 175 -3.61 10.17 23.70
N GLU A 176 -3.01 10.08 22.51
CA GLU A 176 -1.58 9.77 22.32
C GLU A 176 -1.14 8.42 22.93
N GLN A 177 -2.06 7.46 23.00
CA GLN A 177 -1.89 6.19 23.71
C GLN A 177 -2.15 4.94 22.85
N THR A 178 -2.11 5.11 21.52
CA THR A 178 -2.23 4.08 20.48
C THR A 178 -1.58 2.74 20.87
N CYS A 179 -2.33 1.64 20.78
CA CYS A 179 -1.91 0.30 21.19
C CYS A 179 -2.50 -0.81 20.30
N LEU A 180 -2.11 -2.08 20.48
CA LEU A 180 -2.60 -3.19 19.63
C LEU A 180 -4.14 -3.31 19.58
N ALA A 181 -4.86 -2.89 20.63
CA ALA A 181 -6.33 -2.90 20.62
C ALA A 181 -6.96 -1.83 19.70
N SER A 182 -6.21 -0.79 19.32
CA SER A 182 -6.70 0.26 18.44
C SER A 182 -7.05 -0.30 17.05
N ASP A 183 -6.27 -1.26 16.52
CA ASP A 183 -6.60 -1.98 15.27
C ASP A 183 -7.92 -2.79 15.39
N ILE A 184 -8.24 -3.30 16.58
CA ILE A 184 -9.46 -4.10 16.84
C ILE A 184 -10.70 -3.21 16.88
N TRP A 185 -10.58 -1.99 17.44
CA TRP A 185 -11.62 -0.97 17.34
C TRP A 185 -11.83 -0.55 15.87
N SER A 186 -10.75 -0.29 15.13
CA SER A 186 -10.82 0.05 13.69
C SER A 186 -11.50 -1.05 12.86
N LEU A 187 -11.24 -2.33 13.16
CA LEU A 187 -11.97 -3.45 12.56
C LEU A 187 -13.45 -3.48 12.97
N GLY A 188 -13.79 -3.12 14.20
CA GLY A 188 -15.18 -2.98 14.66
C GLY A 188 -15.97 -1.90 13.90
N ILE A 189 -15.35 -0.74 13.66
CA ILE A 189 -15.95 0.31 12.82
C ILE A 189 -16.05 -0.16 11.36
N SER A 190 -15.04 -0.86 10.85
CA SER A 190 -15.06 -1.47 9.51
C SER A 190 -16.21 -2.49 9.37
N ALA A 191 -16.54 -3.24 10.42
CA ALA A 191 -17.65 -4.19 10.43
C ALA A 191 -19.02 -3.50 10.34
N ILE A 192 -19.19 -2.32 10.94
CA ILE A 192 -20.40 -1.50 10.77
C ILE A 192 -20.49 -1.02 9.32
N GLU A 193 -19.40 -0.49 8.75
CA GLU A 193 -19.39 0.00 7.37
C GLU A 193 -19.67 -1.11 6.35
N LEU A 194 -19.05 -2.28 6.49
CA LEU A 194 -19.26 -3.44 5.62
C LEU A 194 -20.70 -3.98 5.67
N ALA A 195 -21.41 -3.78 6.79
CA ALA A 195 -22.79 -4.19 6.97
C ALA A 195 -23.79 -3.10 6.49
N GLU A 196 -23.60 -1.85 6.92
CA GLU A 196 -24.56 -0.75 6.69
C GLU A 196 -24.24 0.11 5.45
N GLY A 197 -23.17 -0.21 4.73
CA GLY A 197 -22.71 0.49 3.52
C GLY A 197 -22.04 1.84 3.77
N LYS A 198 -21.86 2.24 5.03
CA LYS A 198 -21.25 3.52 5.44
C LYS A 198 -20.75 3.49 6.89
N PRO A 199 -19.69 4.23 7.24
CA PRO A 199 -19.21 4.30 8.62
C PRO A 199 -20.17 5.12 9.51
N PRO A 200 -20.34 4.76 10.79
CA PRO A 200 -21.41 5.27 11.67
C PRO A 200 -21.37 6.78 11.93
N PHE A 201 -20.23 7.43 11.70
CA PHE A 201 -20.03 8.87 11.91
C PHE A 201 -19.63 9.65 10.64
N GLY A 202 -19.80 9.06 9.45
CA GLY A 202 -19.31 9.64 8.18
C GLY A 202 -19.74 11.08 7.87
N ASN A 203 -20.88 11.53 8.42
CA ASN A 203 -21.43 12.88 8.20
C ASN A 203 -21.07 13.88 9.33
N CYS A 204 -20.13 13.56 10.23
CA CYS A 204 -19.74 14.42 11.35
C CYS A 204 -18.54 15.33 11.03
N SER A 205 -18.54 16.57 11.56
CA SER A 205 -17.31 17.38 11.60
C SER A 205 -16.23 16.69 12.44
N GLN A 206 -14.94 16.97 12.20
CA GLN A 206 -13.84 16.36 12.97
C GLN A 206 -13.97 16.59 14.49
N TYR A 207 -14.38 17.78 14.92
CA TYR A 207 -14.61 18.08 16.34
C TYR A 207 -15.78 17.27 16.91
N SER A 208 -16.90 17.20 16.19
CA SER A 208 -18.07 16.40 16.58
C SER A 208 -17.77 14.88 16.58
N LEU A 209 -16.91 14.42 15.67
CA LEU A 209 -16.45 13.04 15.58
C LEU A 209 -15.61 12.66 16.81
N ILE A 210 -14.61 13.48 17.16
CA ILE A 210 -13.78 13.28 18.35
C ILE A 210 -14.63 13.33 19.62
N GLN A 211 -15.58 14.28 19.72
CA GLN A 211 -16.50 14.33 20.86
C GLN A 211 -17.36 13.06 21.01
N LYS A 212 -17.83 12.50 19.90
CA LYS A 212 -18.59 11.24 19.91
C LYS A 212 -17.72 10.05 20.31
N ILE A 213 -16.57 9.87 19.67
CA ILE A 213 -15.67 8.74 19.93
C ILE A 213 -15.12 8.75 21.37
N CYS A 214 -14.79 9.93 21.93
CA CYS A 214 -14.16 10.03 23.24
C CYS A 214 -15.12 10.16 24.43
N PHE A 215 -16.38 10.60 24.23
CA PHE A 215 -17.29 10.96 25.33
C PHE A 215 -18.74 10.47 25.18
N GLN A 216 -19.10 9.74 24.12
CA GLN A 216 -20.41 9.10 23.96
C GLN A 216 -20.27 7.58 23.96
N ASP A 217 -21.41 6.88 24.06
CA ASP A 217 -21.42 5.43 23.86
C ASP A 217 -20.92 5.09 22.44
N PRO A 218 -20.08 4.03 22.28
CA PRO A 218 -19.69 3.53 20.97
C PRO A 218 -20.92 3.21 20.10
N PRO A 219 -20.79 3.35 18.76
CA PRO A 219 -21.90 3.12 17.83
C PRO A 219 -22.39 1.66 17.87
N SER A 220 -23.46 1.34 17.17
CA SER A 220 -23.95 -0.03 17.03
C SER A 220 -24.72 -0.20 15.71
N LEU A 221 -24.81 -1.45 15.26
CA LEU A 221 -25.63 -1.83 14.10
C LEU A 221 -27.12 -1.55 14.37
N SER A 222 -27.83 -1.11 13.34
CA SER A 222 -29.29 -0.95 13.35
C SER A 222 -29.98 -2.30 13.64
N SER A 223 -30.46 -2.46 14.88
CA SER A 223 -30.85 -3.74 15.47
C SER A 223 -32.08 -4.41 14.83
N SER A 224 -32.78 -3.73 13.93
CA SER A 224 -33.93 -4.25 13.20
C SER A 224 -33.59 -5.00 11.90
N LYS A 225 -32.34 -4.93 11.41
CA LYS A 225 -31.91 -5.56 10.15
C LYS A 225 -31.02 -6.79 10.30
N TRP A 226 -30.38 -6.97 11.46
CA TRP A 226 -29.30 -7.94 11.64
C TRP A 226 -29.64 -8.99 12.70
N PRO A 227 -29.18 -10.25 12.56
CA PRO A 227 -29.39 -11.28 13.57
C PRO A 227 -28.86 -10.82 14.94
N SER A 228 -29.58 -11.16 16.01
CA SER A 228 -29.26 -10.80 17.40
C SER A 228 -27.78 -10.93 17.69
N ASP A 229 -27.20 -12.08 17.37
CA ASP A 229 -25.84 -12.45 17.76
C ASP A 229 -24.76 -11.67 16.98
N PHE A 230 -25.09 -11.15 15.79
CA PHE A 230 -24.22 -10.27 15.01
C PHE A 230 -24.33 -8.82 15.48
N VAL A 231 -25.51 -8.36 15.89
CA VAL A 231 -25.64 -7.12 16.68
C VAL A 231 -24.82 -7.25 17.97
N ASP A 232 -24.88 -8.40 18.63
CA ASP A 232 -24.18 -8.75 19.88
C ASP A 232 -22.66 -9.01 19.69
N PHE A 233 -22.16 -8.97 18.45
CA PHE A 233 -20.72 -8.97 18.14
C PHE A 233 -20.11 -7.57 18.36
N HIS A 234 -20.87 -6.49 18.15
CA HIS A 234 -20.36 -5.13 18.33
C HIS A 234 -20.16 -4.72 19.81
N PRO A 235 -21.13 -4.94 20.74
CA PRO A 235 -20.89 -4.80 22.18
C PRO A 235 -19.77 -5.69 22.71
N PHE A 236 -19.48 -6.81 22.04
CA PHE A 236 -18.32 -7.65 22.40
C PHE A 236 -16.99 -6.96 22.04
N VAL A 237 -16.88 -6.28 20.89
CA VAL A 237 -15.69 -5.47 20.55
C VAL A 237 -15.50 -4.33 21.56
N LYS A 238 -16.59 -3.67 21.99
CA LYS A 238 -16.59 -2.69 23.09
C LYS A 238 -16.04 -3.31 24.40
N ASP A 239 -16.60 -4.43 24.86
CA ASP A 239 -16.16 -5.16 26.06
C ASP A 239 -14.70 -5.62 25.98
N ALA A 240 -14.20 -5.94 24.78
CA ALA A 240 -12.80 -6.28 24.56
C ALA A 240 -11.87 -5.06 24.72
N VAL A 241 -12.23 -3.90 24.16
CA VAL A 241 -11.44 -2.66 24.23
C VAL A 241 -11.45 -2.07 25.65
N GLU A 242 -12.61 -1.96 26.30
CA GLU A 242 -12.75 -1.41 27.66
C GLU A 242 -11.93 -2.17 28.70
N ARG A 243 -11.87 -3.51 28.59
CA ARG A 243 -11.04 -4.36 29.48
C ARG A 243 -9.54 -4.21 29.21
N ILE A 244 -9.12 -4.02 27.95
CA ILE A 244 -7.71 -3.82 27.62
C ILE A 244 -7.23 -2.44 28.11
N GLY A 245 -8.07 -1.40 27.99
CA GLY A 245 -7.79 -0.05 28.48
C GLY A 245 -7.57 0.05 29.99
N ARG A 246 -8.21 -0.82 30.80
CA ARG A 246 -8.06 -0.86 32.26
C ARG A 246 -6.94 -1.79 32.75
N ASP A 247 -6.86 -3.03 32.24
CA ASP A 247 -6.02 -4.08 32.86
C ASP A 247 -4.67 -4.33 32.14
N GLY A 248 -4.46 -3.76 30.95
CA GLY A 248 -3.17 -3.82 30.24
C GLY A 248 -2.67 -5.23 29.84
N LYS A 249 -3.54 -6.26 29.87
CA LYS A 249 -3.19 -7.65 29.53
C LYS A 249 -4.22 -8.29 28.59
N SER A 250 -3.78 -8.65 27.39
CA SER A 250 -4.60 -9.11 26.26
C SER A 250 -5.26 -10.49 26.46
N LYS A 251 -6.35 -10.54 27.23
CA LYS A 251 -7.15 -11.77 27.47
C LYS A 251 -8.46 -11.87 26.67
N CYS A 252 -8.90 -10.80 25.99
CA CYS A 252 -10.26 -10.74 25.43
C CYS A 252 -10.47 -11.58 24.16
N LEU A 253 -9.45 -11.75 23.31
CA LEU A 253 -9.57 -12.40 21.99
C LEU A 253 -10.12 -13.84 22.05
N LEU A 254 -9.85 -14.60 23.13
CA LEU A 254 -10.31 -15.99 23.26
C LEU A 254 -11.83 -16.16 23.32
N LYS A 255 -12.59 -15.13 23.68
CA LYS A 255 -14.07 -15.22 23.75
C LYS A 255 -14.75 -14.99 22.38
N LEU A 256 -14.03 -14.53 21.36
CA LEU A 256 -14.58 -14.38 20.00
C LEU A 256 -14.97 -15.73 19.42
N SER A 257 -14.05 -16.70 19.45
CA SER A 257 -14.27 -18.05 18.92
C SER A 257 -15.39 -18.80 19.65
N GLU A 258 -15.49 -18.64 20.97
CA GLU A 258 -16.58 -19.23 21.78
C GLU A 258 -17.96 -18.68 21.41
N LYS A 259 -18.06 -17.45 20.90
CA LYS A 259 -19.31 -16.83 20.44
C LYS A 259 -19.61 -17.15 18.96
N GLN A 260 -18.59 -17.16 18.09
CA GLN A 260 -18.70 -17.65 16.71
C GLN A 260 -19.24 -19.10 16.66
N ALA A 261 -18.72 -19.99 17.50
CA ALA A 261 -19.15 -21.40 17.56
C ALA A 261 -20.62 -21.61 17.97
N ARG A 262 -21.27 -20.62 18.60
CA ARG A 262 -22.72 -20.65 18.90
C ARG A 262 -23.55 -20.11 17.74
N MET A 263 -23.03 -19.11 17.03
CA MET A 263 -23.70 -18.39 15.94
C MET A 263 -23.96 -19.20 14.65
N ILE A 264 -23.43 -20.42 14.58
CA ILE A 264 -23.48 -21.33 13.43
C ILE A 264 -24.48 -22.49 13.69
N GLY A 265 -25.05 -22.60 14.90
CA GLY A 265 -26.02 -23.62 15.29
C GLY A 265 -27.45 -23.39 14.75
N GLY A 266 -27.62 -23.32 13.43
CA GLY A 266 -28.92 -23.18 12.75
C GLY A 266 -29.00 -24.08 11.52
N SER A 267 -30.14 -24.75 11.31
CA SER A 267 -30.29 -25.82 10.33
C SER A 267 -30.11 -25.39 8.86
N ASN A 268 -29.48 -26.29 8.10
CA ASN A 268 -29.15 -26.22 6.67
C ASN A 268 -30.24 -25.63 5.75
N PRO A 269 -29.87 -24.81 4.76
CA PRO A 269 -30.14 -25.24 3.38
C PRO A 269 -29.03 -24.87 2.37
N PHE A 270 -28.20 -25.84 2.00
CA PHE A 270 -27.35 -25.79 0.79
C PHE A 270 -27.74 -26.90 -0.20
N THR A 271 -28.66 -26.59 -1.11
CA THR A 271 -28.99 -27.40 -2.29
C THR A 271 -29.30 -26.51 -3.49
N ALA A 272 -28.25 -26.07 -4.20
CA ALA A 272 -28.34 -25.46 -5.54
C ALA A 272 -26.94 -25.47 -6.18
N SER A 273 -26.65 -26.46 -7.03
CA SER A 273 -25.37 -26.61 -7.72
C SER A 273 -25.31 -25.76 -9.02
N VAL A 274 -24.38 -24.78 -9.11
CA VAL A 274 -24.29 -23.77 -10.21
C VAL A 274 -22.84 -23.26 -10.56
N ASN A 275 -22.01 -23.66 -11.57
CA ASN A 275 -21.91 -24.83 -12.53
C ASN A 275 -21.67 -24.37 -14.04
N VAL A 276 -20.46 -24.29 -14.66
CA VAL A 276 -20.13 -23.64 -15.98
C VAL A 276 -19.34 -24.51 -17.04
N THR A 277 -20.00 -25.18 -18.00
CA THR A 277 -19.31 -26.04 -19.03
C THR A 277 -18.58 -25.20 -20.08
N PRO A 278 -17.34 -25.57 -20.46
CA PRO A 278 -16.71 -25.06 -21.67
C PRO A 278 -17.01 -25.99 -22.87
N MET A 279 -17.75 -25.50 -23.87
CA MET A 279 -17.76 -26.16 -25.19
C MET A 279 -16.66 -25.62 -26.11
N SER A 280 -16.03 -26.55 -26.81
CA SER A 280 -15.08 -26.32 -27.88
C SER A 280 -15.63 -25.45 -29.02
N VAL A 281 -14.77 -24.66 -29.65
CA VAL A 281 -15.02 -24.09 -30.98
C VAL A 281 -14.00 -24.64 -31.96
N ASN A 282 -14.42 -25.62 -32.76
CA ASN A 282 -13.69 -26.01 -33.96
C ASN A 282 -13.83 -24.90 -35.02
N VAL A 283 -12.73 -24.51 -35.66
CA VAL A 283 -12.70 -23.53 -36.76
C VAL A 283 -12.42 -24.24 -38.07
N MET A 284 -13.27 -23.98 -39.08
CA MET A 284 -13.14 -24.46 -40.45
C MET A 284 -13.81 -23.45 -41.41
N PRO A 285 -13.43 -23.39 -42.70
CA PRO A 285 -12.04 -23.21 -43.15
C PRO A 285 -11.95 -22.15 -44.28
N MET A 286 -10.75 -21.74 -44.67
CA MET A 286 -10.51 -21.20 -46.03
C MET A 286 -9.21 -21.73 -46.63
N SER A 287 -9.22 -21.90 -47.94
CA SER A 287 -8.20 -22.48 -48.83
C SER A 287 -7.04 -21.49 -49.10
N VAL A 288 -5.92 -21.80 -49.79
CA VAL A 288 -5.73 -22.52 -51.07
C VAL A 288 -4.30 -23.10 -51.21
N ASN A 289 -4.19 -24.34 -51.73
CA ASN A 289 -2.99 -25.03 -52.30
C ASN A 289 -1.75 -25.23 -51.37
N GLU A 290 -0.77 -26.12 -51.65
CA GLU A 290 -0.50 -26.97 -52.84
C GLU A 290 0.02 -28.40 -52.46
N THR A 291 0.53 -29.21 -53.40
CA THR A 291 0.75 -30.67 -53.26
C THR A 291 2.18 -31.14 -52.87
N PRO A 292 2.38 -32.41 -52.41
CA PRO A 292 3.61 -32.83 -51.70
C PRO A 292 4.52 -33.90 -52.38
N MET A 293 5.84 -33.81 -52.11
CA MET A 293 6.93 -34.81 -52.28
C MET A 293 8.13 -34.36 -51.40
N SER A 294 9.14 -35.14 -50.98
CA SER A 294 9.33 -36.59 -50.74
C SER A 294 10.58 -36.77 -49.82
N MET A 295 11.06 -38.01 -49.57
CA MET A 295 12.22 -38.31 -48.69
C MET A 295 13.59 -37.88 -49.27
N ASP A 296 14.62 -37.69 -48.43
CA ASP A 296 15.88 -38.50 -48.44
C ASP A 296 16.97 -38.03 -47.43
N GLU A 297 17.97 -38.91 -47.21
CA GLU A 297 19.18 -38.84 -46.34
C GLU A 297 20.40 -39.37 -47.18
N PRO A 298 21.65 -39.64 -46.70
CA PRO A 298 22.47 -39.03 -45.63
C PRO A 298 23.87 -38.42 -46.07
N PRO A 299 25.09 -39.01 -45.90
CA PRO A 299 26.17 -38.41 -45.08
C PRO A 299 27.62 -38.36 -45.71
N MET A 300 28.65 -38.03 -44.88
CA MET A 300 30.11 -38.45 -44.89
C MET A 300 31.14 -37.29 -44.66
N SER A 301 32.40 -37.48 -44.20
CA SER A 301 33.07 -38.52 -43.36
C SER A 301 34.55 -38.17 -42.97
N VAL A 302 35.07 -38.78 -41.87
CA VAL A 302 36.47 -39.30 -41.65
C VAL A 302 37.71 -38.35 -41.70
N ASN A 303 38.80 -38.40 -40.89
CA ASN A 303 39.35 -39.05 -39.66
C ASN A 303 40.91 -38.77 -39.63
N ILE A 304 41.64 -39.23 -38.59
CA ILE A 304 43.11 -39.54 -38.48
C ILE A 304 44.05 -38.56 -37.70
N MET A 305 44.98 -39.15 -36.90
CA MET A 305 46.04 -38.58 -36.01
C MET A 305 47.47 -39.00 -36.49
N PRO A 306 48.64 -38.97 -35.75
CA PRO A 306 48.99 -38.48 -34.38
C PRO A 306 50.40 -37.82 -34.15
N MET A 307 50.68 -37.37 -32.89
CA MET A 307 51.99 -37.35 -32.14
C MET A 307 53.16 -36.43 -32.63
N SER A 308 53.81 -35.52 -31.84
CA SER A 308 54.51 -35.71 -30.54
C SER A 308 55.41 -34.50 -30.09
N VAL A 309 55.96 -34.54 -28.84
CA VAL A 309 57.17 -33.85 -28.25
C VAL A 309 57.15 -32.39 -27.68
N MET A 310 57.28 -32.32 -26.34
CA MET A 310 58.01 -31.40 -25.38
C MET A 310 58.17 -29.85 -25.50
N ASN A 311 58.26 -29.25 -24.29
CA ASN A 311 58.95 -28.00 -23.84
C ASN A 311 58.21 -26.64 -23.84
N ALA A 312 58.72 -25.73 -22.99
CA ALA A 312 58.18 -24.41 -22.58
C ALA A 312 59.32 -23.36 -22.53
N PRO A 313 59.12 -22.06 -22.16
CA PRO A 313 57.89 -21.31 -21.85
C PRO A 313 57.77 -19.91 -22.56
N ALA A 314 56.74 -19.13 -22.19
CA ALA A 314 56.68 -17.64 -22.11
C ALA A 314 55.82 -16.78 -23.08
N MET A 315 55.22 -15.73 -22.49
CA MET A 315 54.66 -14.44 -23.00
C MET A 315 53.45 -14.34 -23.97
N LYS A 316 52.37 -13.75 -23.41
CA LYS A 316 51.51 -12.65 -23.93
C LYS A 316 50.56 -12.86 -25.13
N LYS A 317 49.25 -12.77 -24.80
CA LYS A 317 48.10 -12.35 -25.63
C LYS A 317 47.71 -13.32 -26.78
N SER A 318 46.44 -13.52 -27.15
CA SER A 318 45.16 -12.94 -26.69
C SER A 318 43.96 -13.87 -26.98
N ALA A 319 42.84 -13.59 -26.30
CA ALA A 319 41.45 -13.85 -26.72
C ALA A 319 40.89 -15.30 -26.74
N THR A 320 39.68 -15.39 -26.18
CA THR A 320 38.55 -16.27 -26.57
C THR A 320 38.76 -17.79 -26.70
N ASN A 321 38.41 -18.46 -25.60
CA ASN A 321 37.41 -19.54 -25.51
C ASN A 321 37.57 -20.88 -26.25
N THR A 322 37.41 -21.94 -25.44
CA THR A 322 36.75 -23.24 -25.74
C THR A 322 37.39 -24.19 -26.77
N SER A 323 37.38 -25.51 -26.59
CA SER A 323 36.92 -26.32 -25.44
C SER A 323 37.75 -27.62 -25.35
N ALA A 324 37.79 -28.23 -24.17
CA ALA A 324 38.35 -29.56 -23.97
C ALA A 324 37.24 -30.50 -23.48
N MET A 325 37.14 -31.69 -24.06
CA MET A 325 36.40 -32.78 -23.44
C MET A 325 37.12 -33.21 -22.14
N LYS A 326 36.37 -33.33 -21.04
CA LYS A 326 36.75 -34.14 -19.89
C LYS A 326 35.64 -35.13 -19.57
N LYS A 327 36.03 -36.25 -18.98
CA LYS A 327 35.11 -37.29 -18.49
C LYS A 327 34.34 -36.76 -17.27
N SER A 328 33.16 -37.32 -17.01
CA SER A 328 32.51 -37.21 -15.70
C SER A 328 33.47 -37.65 -14.58
N VAL A 329 33.45 -36.93 -13.47
CA VAL A 329 34.25 -37.21 -12.28
C VAL A 329 33.29 -37.47 -11.11
N ASP A 330 33.21 -38.71 -10.67
CA ASP A 330 32.58 -39.07 -9.41
C ASP A 330 33.49 -38.63 -8.25
N VAL A 331 33.03 -37.68 -7.45
CA VAL A 331 33.81 -37.06 -6.37
C VAL A 331 33.60 -37.82 -5.05
N GLU A 332 34.23 -38.99 -4.90
CA GLU A 332 34.33 -39.70 -3.61
C GLU A 332 35.52 -39.16 -2.79
N MET A 333 35.24 -38.45 -1.70
CA MET A 333 36.28 -37.77 -0.91
C MET A 333 36.81 -38.63 0.25
N LYS A 334 38.14 -38.64 0.42
CA LYS A 334 38.84 -39.14 1.61
C LYS A 334 39.67 -38.02 2.22
N ALA A 335 39.45 -37.75 3.50
CA ALA A 335 40.01 -36.58 4.17
C ALA A 335 41.51 -36.68 4.42
N PHE A 336 42.16 -35.52 4.51
CA PHE A 336 43.55 -35.35 4.94
C PHE A 336 43.61 -34.48 6.20
N GLU A 337 44.70 -34.63 6.97
CA GLU A 337 44.96 -33.85 8.18
C GLU A 337 45.51 -32.45 7.83
N GLY A 338 44.60 -31.48 7.83
CA GLY A 338 44.88 -30.04 7.85
C GLY A 338 44.14 -29.38 9.02
N SER A 339 44.16 -28.05 9.14
CA SER A 339 43.57 -27.34 10.28
C SER A 339 42.85 -26.04 9.87
N GLY A 340 41.57 -26.16 9.52
CA GLY A 340 40.76 -25.08 8.96
C GLY A 340 39.27 -25.25 9.28
N LYS A 341 38.84 -24.65 10.41
CA LYS A 341 37.44 -24.69 10.90
C LYS A 341 36.38 -24.19 9.90
N THR A 342 36.73 -23.51 8.82
CA THR A 342 35.78 -23.08 7.79
C THR A 342 36.42 -23.08 6.40
N LYS A 343 35.97 -23.98 5.53
CA LYS A 343 36.31 -23.98 4.10
C LYS A 343 35.30 -23.09 3.36
N VAL A 344 35.79 -22.25 2.45
CA VAL A 344 34.96 -21.50 1.51
C VAL A 344 35.27 -22.00 0.11
N ILE A 345 34.26 -22.53 -0.58
CA ILE A 345 34.32 -22.94 -1.98
C ILE A 345 34.13 -21.69 -2.86
N ARG A 346 35.14 -21.38 -3.67
CA ARG A 346 35.17 -20.23 -4.60
C ARG A 346 35.30 -20.65 -6.05
N GLU A 347 35.95 -21.79 -6.29
CA GLU A 347 36.13 -22.37 -7.62
C GLU A 347 36.01 -23.90 -7.61
N ASN A 348 36.06 -24.53 -8.77
CA ASN A 348 35.79 -25.97 -8.92
C ASN A 348 36.84 -26.83 -8.19
N GLU A 349 38.07 -26.32 -8.05
CA GLU A 349 39.21 -27.01 -7.45
C GLU A 349 39.11 -27.05 -5.91
N ASP A 350 38.46 -26.06 -5.28
CA ASP A 350 38.20 -26.03 -3.84
C ASP A 350 37.41 -27.23 -3.31
N LEU A 351 36.59 -27.86 -4.16
CA LEU A 351 35.79 -29.02 -3.80
C LEU A 351 36.63 -30.24 -3.40
N PHE A 352 37.87 -30.33 -3.90
CA PHE A 352 38.74 -31.48 -3.68
C PHE A 352 39.60 -31.33 -2.42
N ASP A 353 39.80 -30.11 -1.95
CA ASP A 353 40.57 -29.76 -0.74
C ASP A 353 39.66 -29.42 0.44
N ILE A 354 39.11 -30.44 1.12
CA ILE A 354 38.27 -30.29 2.33
C ILE A 354 38.90 -31.08 3.50
N GLU A 355 39.28 -30.37 4.56
CA GLU A 355 40.00 -30.89 5.74
C GLU A 355 39.07 -31.61 6.74
N GLU A 356 39.55 -32.63 7.46
CA GLU A 356 38.68 -33.40 8.39
C GLU A 356 38.22 -32.61 9.64
N ASP A 357 38.93 -31.54 10.02
CA ASP A 357 38.56 -30.68 11.16
C ASP A 357 37.50 -29.62 10.82
N VAL A 358 37.10 -29.50 9.55
CA VAL A 358 36.21 -28.46 9.05
C VAL A 358 34.87 -28.43 9.81
N GLU A 359 34.54 -27.29 10.41
CA GLU A 359 33.29 -27.12 11.14
C GLU A 359 32.19 -26.46 10.28
N THR A 360 32.54 -25.84 9.16
CA THR A 360 31.61 -25.15 8.26
C THR A 360 32.11 -25.15 6.82
N ILE A 361 31.25 -25.46 5.86
CA ILE A 361 31.52 -25.36 4.41
C ILE A 361 30.57 -24.32 3.83
N LEU A 362 31.12 -23.29 3.16
CA LEU A 362 30.37 -22.21 2.51
C LEU A 362 30.70 -22.16 1.02
N PHE A 363 29.71 -22.24 0.13
CA PHE A 363 29.91 -21.94 -1.29
C PHE A 363 29.63 -20.46 -1.54
N SER A 364 30.43 -19.85 -2.42
CA SER A 364 30.08 -18.57 -3.06
C SER A 364 28.99 -18.79 -4.12
N ASP A 365 28.25 -17.75 -4.52
CA ASP A 365 27.21 -17.87 -5.55
C ASP A 365 27.79 -18.16 -6.95
N ASN A 366 27.12 -19.01 -7.73
CA ASN A 366 27.43 -19.45 -9.10
C ASN A 366 28.71 -20.29 -9.27
N VAL A 367 29.23 -20.91 -8.20
CA VAL A 367 30.44 -21.76 -8.24
C VAL A 367 30.12 -23.26 -8.40
N SER A 368 31.15 -24.07 -8.69
CA SER A 368 31.04 -25.54 -8.81
C SER A 368 30.08 -26.00 -9.91
N ASN A 369 29.95 -25.21 -10.98
CA ASN A 369 29.08 -25.46 -12.12
C ASN A 369 29.81 -26.13 -13.31
N ASP A 370 30.78 -27.00 -13.04
CA ASP A 370 31.46 -27.73 -14.11
C ASP A 370 30.59 -28.88 -14.62
N SER A 371 30.48 -29.01 -15.95
CA SER A 371 29.90 -30.19 -16.60
C SER A 371 30.57 -31.52 -16.23
N GLY A 372 31.82 -31.49 -15.74
CA GLY A 372 32.52 -32.66 -15.22
C GLY A 372 32.14 -33.09 -13.80
N ILE A 373 31.45 -32.24 -13.02
CA ILE A 373 31.04 -32.52 -11.63
C ILE A 373 29.58 -32.96 -11.64
N THR A 374 29.36 -34.26 -11.81
CA THR A 374 28.01 -34.86 -11.98
C THR A 374 27.44 -35.45 -10.69
N LYS A 375 28.28 -35.79 -9.71
CA LYS A 375 27.87 -36.25 -8.38
C LYS A 375 28.64 -35.48 -7.30
N TRP A 376 27.98 -35.16 -6.19
CA TRP A 376 28.67 -34.70 -4.98
C TRP A 376 28.18 -35.45 -3.74
N GLU A 377 29.07 -36.28 -3.19
CA GLU A 377 28.80 -37.16 -2.04
C GLU A 377 29.78 -36.86 -0.91
N VAL A 378 29.25 -36.61 0.29
CA VAL A 378 30.03 -36.22 1.45
C VAL A 378 29.73 -37.18 2.61
N LEU A 379 30.76 -37.90 3.05
CA LEU A 379 30.68 -38.99 4.01
C LEU A 379 31.51 -38.69 5.27
N ASP A 380 30.95 -38.98 6.45
CA ASP A 380 31.68 -39.09 7.74
C ASP A 380 32.60 -37.88 8.14
N LEU A 381 32.34 -36.65 7.66
CA LEU A 381 33.02 -35.43 8.14
C LEU A 381 32.61 -35.11 9.59
N LYS A 382 33.33 -35.74 10.52
CA LYS A 382 33.04 -35.83 11.96
C LYS A 382 32.90 -34.48 12.67
N ASN A 383 33.42 -33.40 12.07
CA ASN A 383 33.46 -32.05 12.63
C ASN A 383 32.45 -31.07 12.04
N LEU A 384 31.90 -31.35 10.85
CA LEU A 384 31.03 -30.43 10.12
C LEU A 384 29.77 -30.11 10.92
N LYS A 385 29.45 -28.80 11.06
CA LYS A 385 28.27 -28.29 11.78
C LYS A 385 27.29 -27.58 10.85
N VAL A 386 27.79 -26.92 9.80
CA VAL A 386 26.98 -26.15 8.85
C VAL A 386 27.49 -26.39 7.43
N LEU A 387 26.60 -26.79 6.53
CA LEU A 387 26.80 -26.67 5.09
C LEU A 387 25.91 -25.52 4.58
N LYS A 388 26.48 -24.59 3.82
CA LYS A 388 25.72 -23.56 3.10
C LYS A 388 26.17 -23.51 1.65
N ILE A 389 25.27 -23.81 0.72
CA ILE A 389 25.48 -23.66 -0.71
C ILE A 389 24.91 -22.30 -1.14
N GLY A 390 25.68 -21.54 -1.92
CA GLY A 390 25.25 -20.27 -2.53
C GLY A 390 24.18 -20.47 -3.60
N ASN A 391 23.74 -19.38 -4.23
CA ASN A 391 22.75 -19.42 -5.31
C ASN A 391 23.35 -19.90 -6.63
N ASN A 392 22.56 -20.61 -7.44
CA ASN A 392 22.90 -21.13 -8.77
C ASN A 392 24.16 -22.01 -8.80
N CYS A 393 24.44 -22.78 -7.74
CA CYS A 393 25.63 -23.65 -7.66
C CYS A 393 25.30 -25.11 -8.00
N LEU A 394 26.33 -25.90 -8.31
CA LEU A 394 26.22 -27.34 -8.60
C LEU A 394 25.17 -27.68 -9.67
N GLN A 395 24.96 -26.81 -10.66
CA GLN A 395 23.90 -26.95 -11.68
C GLN A 395 23.97 -28.26 -12.48
N HIS A 396 25.18 -28.80 -12.66
CA HIS A 396 25.45 -30.03 -13.39
C HIS A 396 25.46 -31.31 -12.55
N VAL A 397 25.33 -31.20 -11.23
CA VAL A 397 25.16 -32.37 -10.36
C VAL A 397 23.76 -32.95 -10.54
N SER A 398 23.67 -34.28 -10.63
CA SER A 398 22.43 -35.06 -10.74
C SER A 398 22.16 -35.96 -9.52
N SER A 399 23.12 -36.09 -8.59
CA SER A 399 22.96 -36.83 -7.34
C SER A 399 23.76 -36.17 -6.21
N PHE A 400 23.12 -35.99 -5.05
CA PHE A 400 23.68 -35.31 -3.89
C PHE A 400 23.41 -36.11 -2.61
N THR A 401 24.47 -36.47 -1.88
CA THR A 401 24.39 -37.34 -0.70
C THR A 401 25.17 -36.77 0.48
N LEU A 402 24.51 -36.62 1.64
CA LEU A 402 25.15 -36.34 2.93
C LEU A 402 24.90 -37.51 3.90
N LYS A 403 25.97 -38.14 4.41
CA LYS A 403 25.83 -39.34 5.24
C LYS A 403 26.69 -39.36 6.51
N SER A 404 26.12 -39.87 7.60
CA SER A 404 26.79 -40.13 8.89
C SER A 404 27.31 -38.87 9.63
N MET A 405 26.80 -37.67 9.34
CA MET A 405 27.35 -36.40 9.85
C MET A 405 26.96 -36.11 11.30
N LYS A 406 27.64 -36.77 12.26
CA LYS A 406 27.37 -36.78 13.71
C LYS A 406 27.39 -35.41 14.42
N LYS A 407 27.87 -34.34 13.79
CA LYS A 407 27.86 -32.96 14.31
C LYS A 407 27.08 -31.95 13.46
N LEU A 408 26.61 -32.33 12.28
CA LEU A 408 25.91 -31.42 11.36
C LEU A 408 24.64 -30.94 12.03
N LYS A 409 24.38 -29.64 11.99
CA LYS A 409 23.23 -28.95 12.59
C LYS A 409 22.38 -28.23 11.56
N ARG A 410 22.95 -27.86 10.42
CA ARG A 410 22.24 -27.13 9.37
C ARG A 410 22.76 -27.46 7.98
N VAL A 411 21.83 -27.59 7.03
CA VAL A 411 22.06 -27.49 5.59
C VAL A 411 21.24 -26.32 5.05
N GLU A 412 21.88 -25.38 4.36
CA GLU A 412 21.23 -24.32 3.59
C GLU A 412 21.65 -24.46 2.12
N ILE A 413 20.71 -24.42 1.19
CA ILE A 413 20.94 -24.48 -0.26
C ILE A 413 20.27 -23.27 -0.89
N GLY A 414 21.01 -22.53 -1.73
CA GLY A 414 20.52 -21.34 -2.41
C GLY A 414 19.39 -21.59 -3.42
N VAL A 415 18.98 -20.51 -4.08
CA VAL A 415 18.03 -20.49 -5.20
C VAL A 415 18.70 -21.04 -6.46
N GLY A 416 17.99 -21.81 -7.28
CA GLY A 416 18.45 -22.25 -8.61
C GLY A 416 19.62 -23.24 -8.65
N CYS A 417 19.92 -23.93 -7.55
CA CYS A 417 20.97 -24.95 -7.48
C CYS A 417 20.49 -26.29 -8.06
N PHE A 418 21.39 -27.14 -8.55
CA PHE A 418 21.02 -28.47 -9.09
C PHE A 418 19.95 -28.38 -10.20
N ALA A 419 20.19 -27.53 -11.20
CA ALA A 419 19.22 -27.16 -12.22
C ALA A 419 18.91 -28.27 -13.25
N ASN A 420 19.87 -29.16 -13.49
CA ASN A 420 19.70 -30.30 -14.40
C ASN A 420 18.75 -31.37 -13.83
N GLU A 421 18.44 -32.37 -14.65
CA GLU A 421 17.74 -33.57 -14.18
C GLU A 421 18.62 -34.35 -13.20
N GLY A 422 18.00 -34.99 -12.21
CA GLY A 422 18.71 -35.69 -11.15
C GLY A 422 17.88 -36.80 -10.52
N ASP A 423 18.58 -37.76 -9.93
CA ASP A 423 17.99 -39.00 -9.47
C ASP A 423 17.55 -38.85 -8.01
N ALA A 424 18.51 -38.70 -7.08
CA ALA A 424 18.26 -38.72 -5.65
C ALA A 424 19.00 -37.61 -4.88
N PHE A 425 18.26 -36.94 -3.99
CA PHE A 425 18.76 -36.07 -2.93
C PHE A 425 18.70 -36.81 -1.58
N GLU A 426 19.84 -37.17 -1.00
CA GLU A 426 19.92 -38.03 0.19
C GLU A 426 20.53 -37.30 1.41
N VAL A 427 19.86 -37.37 2.56
CA VAL A 427 20.42 -36.92 3.85
C VAL A 427 20.15 -37.97 4.93
N ILE A 428 21.19 -38.73 5.29
CA ILE A 428 21.07 -40.00 6.03
C ILE A 428 22.00 -39.98 7.26
N ASP A 429 21.55 -40.52 8.39
CA ASP A 429 22.35 -40.72 9.62
C ASP A 429 23.03 -39.43 10.15
N CYS A 430 22.32 -38.30 10.07
CA CYS A 430 22.79 -37.00 10.56
C CYS A 430 22.02 -36.57 11.85
N PRO A 431 22.16 -37.26 13.00
CA PRO A 431 21.25 -37.19 14.16
C PRO A 431 21.30 -35.88 14.97
N LYS A 432 22.04 -34.87 14.53
CA LYS A 432 22.05 -33.52 15.13
C LYS A 432 21.57 -32.43 14.18
N LEU A 433 21.21 -32.79 12.95
CA LEU A 433 20.75 -31.89 11.91
C LEU A 433 19.41 -31.31 12.32
N LYS A 434 19.35 -30.00 12.55
CA LYS A 434 18.17 -29.29 13.05
C LYS A 434 17.36 -28.62 11.98
N SER A 435 18.03 -28.07 10.97
CA SER A 435 17.35 -27.42 9.85
C SER A 435 17.96 -27.77 8.49
N VAL A 436 17.08 -28.02 7.51
CA VAL A 436 17.40 -28.19 6.10
C VAL A 436 16.56 -27.19 5.32
N GLN A 437 17.22 -26.32 4.54
CA GLN A 437 16.57 -25.29 3.74
C GLN A 437 17.03 -25.39 2.28
N ILE A 438 16.09 -25.40 1.33
CA ILE A 438 16.35 -25.45 -0.12
C ILE A 438 15.64 -24.25 -0.77
N GLY A 439 16.39 -23.38 -1.44
CA GLY A 439 15.86 -22.20 -2.12
C GLY A 439 15.06 -22.51 -3.38
N ASN A 440 14.19 -21.58 -3.79
CA ASN A 440 13.27 -21.75 -4.92
C ASN A 440 13.98 -22.20 -6.22
N GLY A 441 13.29 -23.04 -7.00
CA GLY A 441 13.77 -23.56 -8.29
C GLY A 441 14.95 -24.54 -8.22
N SER A 442 15.42 -24.89 -7.02
CA SER A 442 16.52 -25.85 -6.84
C SER A 442 16.04 -27.30 -6.95
N CYS A 443 16.88 -28.20 -7.45
CA CYS A 443 16.52 -29.61 -7.69
C CYS A 443 15.22 -29.77 -8.53
N ARG A 444 14.92 -28.81 -9.42
CA ARG A 444 13.60 -28.67 -10.07
C ARG A 444 13.15 -29.91 -10.84
N ASN A 445 14.10 -30.58 -11.48
CA ASN A 445 13.86 -31.72 -12.36
C ASN A 445 14.27 -33.06 -11.73
N TRP A 446 14.44 -33.10 -10.40
CA TRP A 446 14.88 -34.30 -9.68
C TRP A 446 13.70 -35.23 -9.35
N ALA A 447 13.96 -36.52 -9.15
CA ALA A 447 12.95 -37.56 -8.98
C ALA A 447 12.69 -37.99 -7.52
N GLU A 448 13.74 -38.07 -6.68
CA GLU A 448 13.61 -38.60 -5.31
C GLU A 448 14.27 -37.71 -4.25
N MET A 449 13.67 -37.70 -3.06
CA MET A 449 14.24 -37.09 -1.85
C MET A 449 14.14 -38.06 -0.67
N ASP A 450 15.29 -38.45 -0.11
CA ASP A 450 15.42 -39.45 0.94
C ASP A 450 16.04 -38.84 2.21
N MET A 451 15.32 -38.92 3.33
CA MET A 451 15.74 -38.36 4.61
C MET A 451 15.48 -39.36 5.74
N LYS A 452 16.56 -39.93 6.29
CA LYS A 452 16.53 -41.07 7.21
C LYS A 452 17.35 -40.85 8.47
N ASN A 453 16.80 -41.23 9.63
CA ASN A 453 17.48 -41.21 10.93
C ASN A 453 17.98 -39.80 11.36
N LEU A 454 17.14 -38.78 11.16
CA LEU A 454 17.45 -37.37 11.42
C LEU A 454 16.78 -36.89 12.72
N ASN A 455 17.07 -37.57 13.83
CA ASN A 455 16.35 -37.49 15.11
C ASN A 455 16.30 -36.10 15.80
N ALA A 456 16.95 -35.07 15.25
CA ALA A 456 16.94 -33.70 15.76
C ALA A 456 16.39 -32.67 14.76
N LEU A 457 15.82 -33.12 13.63
CA LEU A 457 15.32 -32.28 12.56
C LEU A 457 13.97 -31.67 12.97
N ASN A 458 13.97 -30.35 13.13
CA ASN A 458 12.81 -29.57 13.55
C ASN A 458 12.30 -28.62 12.45
N GLU A 459 13.06 -28.44 11.37
CA GLU A 459 12.81 -27.47 10.31
C GLU A 459 13.24 -28.06 8.96
N LEU A 460 12.28 -28.40 8.10
CA LEU A 460 12.50 -28.71 6.69
C LEU A 460 11.77 -27.65 5.86
N SER A 461 12.50 -26.95 5.00
CA SER A 461 11.98 -25.90 4.14
C SER A 461 12.41 -26.15 2.70
N ILE A 462 11.45 -26.25 1.79
CA ILE A 462 11.65 -26.49 0.37
C ILE A 462 10.99 -25.34 -0.39
N GLY A 463 11.75 -24.68 -1.27
CA GLY A 463 11.30 -23.52 -2.01
C GLY A 463 10.31 -23.84 -3.14
N GLU A 464 9.67 -22.79 -3.63
CA GLU A 464 8.74 -22.88 -4.77
C GLU A 464 9.42 -23.43 -6.03
N SER A 465 8.72 -24.25 -6.82
CA SER A 465 9.23 -24.87 -8.06
C SER A 465 10.50 -25.72 -7.91
N CYS A 466 10.84 -26.18 -6.70
CA CYS A 466 11.72 -27.31 -6.51
C CYS A 466 11.00 -28.62 -6.90
N PHE A 467 11.74 -29.70 -7.17
CA PHE A 467 11.21 -31.07 -7.09
C PHE A 467 9.89 -31.32 -7.86
N THR A 468 9.81 -30.82 -9.10
CA THR A 468 8.57 -30.80 -9.90
C THR A 468 8.31 -32.08 -10.71
N LYS A 469 9.29 -32.99 -10.78
CA LYS A 469 9.25 -34.21 -11.60
C LYS A 469 8.71 -35.43 -10.82
N GLY A 470 7.45 -35.37 -10.39
CA GLY A 470 6.66 -36.55 -9.96
C GLY A 470 7.26 -37.38 -8.80
N ILE A 471 7.54 -36.74 -7.67
CA ILE A 471 8.47 -37.26 -6.65
C ILE A 471 7.89 -38.30 -5.68
N GLN A 472 8.75 -39.24 -5.29
CA GLN A 472 8.61 -40.06 -4.08
C GLN A 472 9.45 -39.45 -2.93
N PHE A 473 8.78 -39.02 -1.86
CA PHE A 473 9.42 -38.52 -0.64
C PHE A 473 9.57 -39.64 0.38
N PHE A 474 10.80 -40.06 0.65
CA PHE A 474 11.11 -41.09 1.64
C PHE A 474 11.57 -40.43 2.95
N LEU A 475 10.61 -40.04 3.78
CA LEU A 475 10.83 -39.48 5.11
C LEU A 475 10.63 -40.57 6.16
N ALA A 476 11.71 -41.02 6.80
CA ALA A 476 11.65 -42.08 7.82
C ALA A 476 12.42 -41.71 9.09
N ASP A 477 11.87 -42.12 10.23
CA ASP A 477 12.41 -41.88 11.58
C ASP A 477 12.65 -40.38 11.87
N LEU A 478 11.60 -39.57 11.65
CA LEU A 478 11.53 -38.14 11.94
C LEU A 478 10.52 -37.84 13.09
N PRO A 479 10.83 -38.20 14.35
CA PRO A 479 9.88 -38.21 15.48
C PRO A 479 9.42 -36.82 15.98
N HIS A 480 9.71 -35.76 15.23
CA HIS A 480 9.47 -34.36 15.61
C HIS A 480 8.60 -33.59 14.61
N LEU A 481 8.16 -34.23 13.52
CA LEU A 481 7.50 -33.61 12.36
C LEU A 481 6.04 -34.07 12.12
N GLN A 482 5.46 -34.94 12.95
CA GLN A 482 4.12 -35.51 12.75
C GLN A 482 3.23 -35.36 13.99
N THR A 483 2.12 -34.60 13.87
CA THR A 483 0.77 -34.88 14.45
C THR A 483 -0.22 -33.80 13.99
N ASP A 484 -0.94 -33.98 12.88
CA ASP A 484 -2.14 -33.18 12.56
C ASP A 484 -3.06 -33.87 11.52
N ILE A 485 -3.83 -34.88 11.95
CA ILE A 485 -4.88 -35.48 11.10
C ILE A 485 -6.23 -34.89 11.48
N LYS A 486 -6.79 -34.09 10.56
CA LYS A 486 -8.07 -33.38 10.65
C LYS A 486 -8.71 -33.26 9.25
N PRO A 487 -10.01 -32.94 9.10
CA PRO A 487 -10.66 -32.80 7.80
C PRO A 487 -9.92 -31.87 6.81
N ASP A 488 -9.45 -30.72 7.28
CA ASP A 488 -8.77 -29.71 6.42
C ASP A 488 -7.42 -30.20 5.86
N ASN A 489 -6.86 -31.27 6.44
CA ASN A 489 -5.59 -31.88 6.06
C ASN A 489 -5.78 -33.13 5.17
N LEU A 490 -7.00 -33.45 4.75
CA LEU A 490 -7.34 -34.57 3.86
C LEU A 490 -7.69 -34.06 2.46
N LEU A 491 -6.70 -34.00 1.59
CA LEU A 491 -6.81 -33.43 0.24
C LEU A 491 -7.22 -34.50 -0.78
N ILE A 492 -8.24 -34.22 -1.60
CA ILE A 492 -8.60 -35.07 -2.74
C ILE A 492 -7.83 -34.61 -3.98
N SER A 493 -7.27 -35.56 -4.73
CA SER A 493 -6.51 -35.30 -5.97
C SER A 493 -6.98 -36.21 -7.09
N GLU A 494 -6.81 -35.76 -8.34
CA GLU A 494 -7.03 -36.63 -9.51
C GLU A 494 -6.02 -37.80 -9.49
N PRO A 495 -6.44 -39.06 -9.76
CA PRO A 495 -7.79 -39.53 -10.06
C PRO A 495 -8.52 -40.08 -8.79
N GLY A 496 -9.25 -39.22 -8.08
CA GLY A 496 -10.06 -39.62 -6.91
C GLY A 496 -9.27 -40.23 -5.73
N LEU A 497 -8.01 -39.80 -5.52
CA LEU A 497 -7.13 -40.27 -4.44
C LEU A 497 -7.01 -39.25 -3.31
N ILE A 498 -7.21 -39.71 -2.07
CA ILE A 498 -7.01 -38.90 -0.85
C ILE A 498 -5.53 -38.89 -0.48
N LYS A 499 -5.00 -37.71 -0.15
CA LYS A 499 -3.62 -37.45 0.30
C LYS A 499 -3.65 -36.67 1.62
N LEU A 500 -2.67 -36.94 2.49
CA LEU A 500 -2.45 -36.13 3.70
C LEU A 500 -1.67 -34.86 3.34
N GLY A 501 -2.11 -33.71 3.86
CA GLY A 501 -1.43 -32.42 3.78
C GLY A 501 -1.11 -31.86 5.18
N ASP A 502 -0.30 -30.80 5.20
CA ASP A 502 0.10 -30.03 6.41
C ASP A 502 0.63 -30.87 7.59
N PHE A 503 1.88 -31.33 7.47
CA PHE A 503 2.62 -32.01 8.56
C PHE A 503 3.10 -30.99 9.61
N GLY A 504 2.16 -30.54 10.46
CA GLY A 504 2.33 -29.38 11.35
C GLY A 504 3.45 -29.47 12.41
N MET A 505 4.17 -28.36 12.60
CA MET A 505 5.24 -28.21 13.60
C MET A 505 4.71 -28.23 15.05
N LYS A 506 5.02 -29.30 15.80
CA LYS A 506 4.68 -29.42 17.24
C LYS A 506 5.82 -29.09 18.20
N THR A 507 7.07 -29.34 17.82
CA THR A 507 8.22 -29.41 18.75
C THR A 507 8.75 -28.08 19.30
N LEU A 508 8.40 -26.92 18.73
CA LEU A 508 9.00 -25.64 19.14
C LEU A 508 8.41 -25.04 20.45
N LEU A 509 7.31 -25.59 20.96
CA LEU A 509 6.58 -25.01 22.10
C LEU A 509 7.02 -25.54 23.49
N GLU A 510 7.55 -26.75 23.58
CA GLU A 510 7.79 -27.41 24.87
C GLU A 510 8.94 -26.80 25.69
N HIS A 511 9.94 -26.23 25.01
CA HIS A 511 11.17 -25.72 25.65
C HIS A 511 11.08 -24.29 26.21
N LEU A 512 9.96 -23.58 26.07
CA LEU A 512 9.88 -22.14 26.39
C LEU A 512 8.75 -21.69 27.34
N CYS A 513 7.76 -22.53 27.69
CA CYS A 513 6.70 -22.11 28.62
C CYS A 513 6.08 -23.21 29.47
N MET A 514 6.47 -23.29 30.75
CA MET A 514 5.57 -23.76 31.80
C MET A 514 4.49 -22.70 32.07
N ASN A 515 3.43 -22.68 31.26
CA ASN A 515 2.22 -21.89 31.54
C ASN A 515 0.98 -22.47 30.82
N LYS A 516 0.18 -23.25 31.55
CA LYS A 516 -1.00 -24.00 31.04
C LYS A 516 -2.19 -23.09 30.65
N SER A 517 -2.09 -22.29 29.58
CA SER A 517 -3.19 -21.42 29.12
C SER A 517 -3.29 -21.11 27.61
N LYS A 518 -2.51 -21.76 26.74
CA LYS A 518 -2.67 -21.70 25.27
C LYS A 518 -2.78 -23.10 24.66
N GLN A 519 -3.96 -23.71 24.84
CA GLN A 519 -4.30 -25.03 24.30
C GLN A 519 -5.83 -25.12 24.23
N ALA A 520 -6.39 -25.11 23.02
CA ALA A 520 -7.85 -25.17 22.79
C ALA A 520 -8.18 -25.92 21.49
N GLY A 521 -8.01 -25.29 20.31
CA GLY A 521 -8.40 -25.89 19.02
C GLY A 521 -7.78 -27.26 18.73
N MET A 522 -6.50 -27.46 19.10
CA MET A 522 -5.80 -28.73 18.86
C MET A 522 -6.28 -29.89 19.76
N LEU A 523 -6.99 -29.64 20.86
CA LEU A 523 -7.38 -30.69 21.81
C LEU A 523 -8.47 -31.61 21.28
N TYR A 524 -9.34 -31.13 20.40
CA TYR A 524 -10.57 -31.84 20.04
C TYR A 524 -10.30 -33.16 19.31
N TYR A 525 -9.19 -33.28 18.59
CA TYR A 525 -8.74 -34.52 17.95
C TYR A 525 -7.68 -35.27 18.77
N THR A 526 -7.16 -34.70 19.87
CA THR A 526 -6.03 -35.25 20.62
C THR A 526 -6.40 -36.53 21.38
N ALA A 527 -5.56 -37.56 21.23
CA ALA A 527 -5.72 -38.87 21.89
C ALA A 527 -5.41 -38.85 23.41
N PRO A 528 -6.00 -39.76 24.22
CA PRO A 528 -5.83 -39.80 25.68
C PRO A 528 -4.38 -39.82 26.16
N GLU A 529 -3.52 -40.62 25.53
CA GLU A 529 -2.11 -40.79 25.92
C GLU A 529 -1.28 -39.50 25.69
N VAL A 530 -1.65 -38.69 24.70
CA VAL A 530 -0.95 -37.44 24.35
C VAL A 530 -1.13 -36.38 25.44
N TYR A 531 -2.23 -36.44 26.22
CA TYR A 531 -2.40 -35.58 27.41
C TYR A 531 -1.42 -35.91 28.55
N ASN A 532 -0.85 -37.11 28.55
CA ASN A 532 0.21 -37.53 29.47
C ASN A 532 1.62 -37.35 28.87
N ASN A 533 1.73 -36.62 27.75
CA ASN A 533 2.94 -36.42 26.94
C ASN A 533 3.53 -37.70 26.31
N THR A 534 2.72 -38.76 26.14
CA THR A 534 3.11 -39.96 25.38
C THR A 534 2.46 -39.89 23.99
N ILE A 535 3.25 -39.93 22.93
CA ILE A 535 2.75 -39.87 21.54
C ILE A 535 3.06 -41.22 20.88
N GLU A 536 2.02 -41.90 20.41
CA GLU A 536 2.12 -43.22 19.80
C GLU A 536 1.60 -43.23 18.37
N LYS A 537 2.00 -44.22 17.56
CA LYS A 537 1.49 -44.38 16.18
C LYS A 537 -0.03 -44.57 16.13
N LYS A 538 -0.63 -45.06 17.21
CA LYS A 538 -2.07 -45.22 17.38
C LYS A 538 -2.77 -43.94 17.88
N SER A 539 -2.05 -42.87 18.23
CA SER A 539 -2.66 -41.57 18.55
C SER A 539 -3.37 -40.97 17.34
N ASP A 540 -2.80 -41.14 16.14
CA ASP A 540 -3.41 -40.69 14.88
C ASP A 540 -4.69 -41.47 14.53
N VAL A 541 -4.80 -42.74 14.94
CA VAL A 541 -6.04 -43.53 14.81
C VAL A 541 -7.19 -42.94 15.62
N TRP A 542 -6.92 -42.37 16.80
CA TRP A 542 -7.95 -41.67 17.57
C TRP A 542 -8.36 -40.36 16.88
N SER A 543 -7.41 -39.58 16.36
CA SER A 543 -7.67 -38.37 15.57
C SER A 543 -8.54 -38.66 14.34
N LEU A 544 -8.27 -39.77 13.64
CA LEU A 544 -9.10 -40.30 12.56
C LEU A 544 -10.51 -40.67 13.04
N GLY A 545 -10.65 -41.31 14.21
CA GLY A 545 -11.94 -41.64 14.80
C GLY A 545 -12.83 -40.40 15.06
N ILE A 546 -12.24 -39.33 15.59
CA ILE A 546 -12.96 -38.04 15.78
C ILE A 546 -13.30 -37.39 14.44
N THR A 547 -12.35 -37.40 13.50
CA THR A 547 -12.53 -36.90 12.12
C THR A 547 -13.69 -37.61 11.42
N LEU A 548 -13.86 -38.92 11.60
CA LEU A 548 -14.95 -39.70 11.01
C LEU A 548 -16.32 -39.41 11.63
N ILE A 549 -16.39 -39.11 12.93
CA ILE A 549 -17.63 -38.59 13.55
C ILE A 549 -17.97 -37.22 12.95
N GLU A 550 -16.99 -36.33 12.81
CA GLU A 550 -17.22 -34.99 12.28
C GLU A 550 -17.66 -34.98 10.80
N LEU A 551 -17.05 -35.82 9.96
CA LEU A 551 -17.45 -36.01 8.55
C LEU A 551 -18.84 -36.67 8.42
N ALA A 552 -19.25 -37.50 9.38
CA ALA A 552 -20.57 -38.11 9.39
C ALA A 552 -21.67 -37.15 9.90
N GLU A 553 -21.42 -36.47 11.03
CA GLU A 553 -22.43 -35.67 11.73
C GLU A 553 -22.36 -34.17 11.37
N GLY A 554 -21.41 -33.76 10.52
CA GLY A 554 -21.20 -32.38 10.09
C GLY A 554 -20.65 -31.45 11.18
N LYS A 555 -20.12 -32.01 12.28
CA LYS A 555 -19.69 -31.26 13.47
C LYS A 555 -18.81 -32.10 14.40
N ASN A 556 -17.72 -31.52 14.91
CA ASN A 556 -16.88 -32.16 15.94
C ASN A 556 -17.68 -32.52 17.21
N PRO A 557 -17.54 -33.73 17.78
CA PRO A 557 -18.24 -34.11 19.01
C PRO A 557 -17.84 -33.28 20.25
N PHE A 558 -16.70 -32.58 20.21
CA PHE A 558 -16.24 -31.68 21.27
C PHE A 558 -16.38 -30.18 20.92
N ALA A 559 -17.02 -29.83 19.80
CA ALA A 559 -17.20 -28.44 19.38
C ALA A 559 -17.89 -27.59 20.46
N GLY A 560 -17.15 -26.62 21.02
CA GLY A 560 -17.62 -25.70 22.06
C GLY A 560 -17.39 -26.18 23.49
N TYR A 561 -16.74 -27.32 23.72
CA TYR A 561 -16.33 -27.77 25.04
C TYR A 561 -14.99 -27.12 25.47
N PRO A 562 -14.89 -26.48 26.65
CA PRO A 562 -13.63 -25.96 27.16
C PRO A 562 -12.54 -27.03 27.32
N SER A 563 -11.29 -26.67 27.07
CA SER A 563 -10.12 -27.56 27.03
C SER A 563 -10.04 -28.59 28.18
N LYS A 564 -10.22 -28.13 29.43
CA LYS A 564 -10.17 -28.98 30.63
C LYS A 564 -11.35 -29.95 30.78
N ILE A 565 -12.44 -29.71 30.06
CA ILE A 565 -13.59 -30.62 29.99
C ILE A 565 -13.33 -31.66 28.90
N VAL A 566 -12.74 -31.28 27.76
CA VAL A 566 -12.31 -32.25 26.73
C VAL A 566 -11.23 -33.18 27.27
N GLU A 567 -10.16 -32.65 27.87
CA GLU A 567 -9.13 -33.41 28.61
C GLU A 567 -9.75 -34.44 29.57
N ARG A 568 -10.72 -34.03 30.38
CA ARG A 568 -11.43 -34.91 31.31
C ARG A 568 -12.31 -35.95 30.60
N VAL A 569 -13.05 -35.58 29.56
CA VAL A 569 -13.95 -36.49 28.86
C VAL A 569 -13.16 -37.54 28.06
N VAL A 570 -12.11 -37.12 27.36
CA VAL A 570 -11.19 -38.01 26.62
C VAL A 570 -10.50 -38.97 27.59
N CYS A 571 -9.88 -38.47 28.67
CA CYS A 571 -9.09 -39.31 29.57
C CYS A 571 -9.90 -40.13 30.60
N SER A 572 -11.11 -39.70 30.99
CA SER A 572 -11.90 -40.42 32.02
C SER A 572 -13.43 -40.34 31.91
N GLY A 573 -14.00 -39.62 30.95
CA GLY A 573 -15.45 -39.54 30.73
C GLY A 573 -16.02 -40.62 29.80
N LYS A 574 -17.23 -40.39 29.29
CA LYS A 574 -17.82 -41.19 28.20
C LYS A 574 -17.17 -40.78 26.88
N ILE A 575 -16.62 -41.75 26.15
CA ILE A 575 -16.06 -41.57 24.81
C ILE A 575 -17.19 -41.16 23.84
N PRO A 576 -16.97 -40.23 22.90
CA PRO A 576 -17.97 -39.90 21.88
C PRO A 576 -18.24 -41.09 20.95
N SER A 577 -19.48 -41.19 20.51
CA SER A 577 -19.96 -42.19 19.54
C SER A 577 -20.94 -41.50 18.61
N LEU A 578 -21.14 -42.04 17.41
CA LEU A 578 -22.21 -41.62 16.51
C LEU A 578 -23.56 -41.63 17.25
N SER A 579 -24.36 -40.59 17.03
CA SER A 579 -25.43 -40.15 17.93
C SER A 579 -26.84 -40.66 17.57
N SER A 580 -26.99 -41.32 16.42
CA SER A 580 -28.27 -41.76 15.87
C SER A 580 -28.11 -43.01 14.99
N PRO A 581 -29.08 -43.95 14.94
CA PRO A 581 -28.99 -45.22 14.19
C PRO A 581 -29.12 -45.07 12.65
N GLY A 582 -28.76 -43.92 12.08
CA GLY A 582 -28.73 -43.71 10.62
C GLY A 582 -27.48 -44.28 9.91
N TRP A 583 -26.48 -44.71 10.69
CA TRP A 583 -25.20 -45.22 10.18
C TRP A 583 -25.16 -46.76 10.23
N SER A 584 -24.41 -47.37 9.31
CA SER A 584 -24.26 -48.82 9.28
C SER A 584 -23.49 -49.33 10.50
N GLU A 585 -23.88 -50.51 11.01
CA GLU A 585 -23.24 -51.15 12.16
C GLU A 585 -21.72 -51.34 11.92
N ALA A 586 -21.33 -51.67 10.69
CA ALA A 586 -19.93 -51.75 10.28
C ALA A 586 -19.16 -50.41 10.38
N PHE A 587 -19.78 -49.27 10.07
CA PHE A 587 -19.16 -47.96 10.22
C PHE A 587 -19.07 -47.54 11.70
N ALA A 588 -20.14 -47.78 12.45
CA ALA A 588 -20.18 -47.51 13.89
C ALA A 588 -19.12 -48.33 14.65
N ASP A 589 -18.94 -49.61 14.31
CA ASP A 589 -17.89 -50.46 14.91
C ASP A 589 -16.49 -50.03 14.48
N PHE A 590 -16.28 -49.61 13.22
CA PHE A 590 -15.00 -49.07 12.75
C PHE A 590 -14.59 -47.82 13.55
N VAL A 591 -15.49 -46.85 13.71
CA VAL A 591 -15.29 -45.66 14.55
C VAL A 591 -15.06 -46.06 16.02
N GLY A 592 -15.75 -47.10 16.49
CA GLY A 592 -15.53 -47.72 17.80
C GLY A 592 -14.13 -48.29 18.00
N LYS A 593 -13.55 -48.97 16.98
CA LYS A 593 -12.16 -49.46 17.02
C LYS A 593 -11.13 -48.32 17.04
N CYS A 594 -11.44 -47.20 16.36
CA CYS A 594 -10.60 -46.02 16.36
C CYS A 594 -10.60 -45.31 17.73
N LEU A 595 -11.75 -45.24 18.41
CA LEU A 595 -11.94 -44.48 19.65
C LEU A 595 -11.83 -45.34 20.93
N VAL A 596 -10.91 -46.30 20.95
CA VAL A 596 -10.56 -47.03 22.19
C VAL A 596 -9.63 -46.17 23.04
N ARG A 597 -9.94 -46.01 24.33
CA ARG A 597 -9.14 -45.15 25.23
C ARG A 597 -7.73 -45.69 25.47
N ASP A 598 -7.62 -46.96 25.81
CA ASP A 598 -6.33 -47.62 25.97
C ASP A 598 -5.63 -47.72 24.61
N VAL A 599 -4.34 -47.36 24.56
CA VAL A 599 -3.57 -47.34 23.32
C VAL A 599 -3.14 -48.74 22.90
N GLU A 600 -3.00 -49.70 23.81
CA GLU A 600 -2.66 -51.08 23.46
C GLU A 600 -3.86 -51.81 22.84
N GLU A 601 -5.05 -51.63 23.41
CA GLU A 601 -6.31 -52.20 22.90
C GLU A 601 -6.86 -51.47 21.66
N ARG A 602 -6.45 -50.22 21.41
CA ARG A 602 -6.81 -49.48 20.18
C ARG A 602 -6.20 -50.18 18.96
N TRP A 603 -7.01 -50.31 17.90
CA TRP A 603 -6.56 -50.99 16.69
C TRP A 603 -5.47 -50.18 15.97
N SER A 604 -4.49 -50.88 15.40
CA SER A 604 -3.51 -50.29 14.49
C SER A 604 -4.12 -50.01 13.12
N VAL A 605 -3.42 -49.22 12.29
CA VAL A 605 -3.85 -48.93 10.92
C VAL A 605 -3.99 -50.22 10.10
N GLU A 606 -3.07 -51.16 10.27
CA GLU A 606 -3.05 -52.47 9.59
C GLU A 606 -4.27 -53.33 9.97
N GLN A 607 -4.68 -53.30 11.24
CA GLN A 607 -5.90 -53.96 11.72
C GLN A 607 -7.16 -53.28 11.16
N LEU A 608 -7.19 -51.94 11.14
CA LEU A 608 -8.30 -51.17 10.57
C LEU A 608 -8.45 -51.36 9.06
N MET A 609 -7.35 -51.43 8.30
CA MET A 609 -7.38 -51.75 6.87
C MET A 609 -7.96 -53.14 6.56
N SER A 610 -7.99 -54.03 7.56
CA SER A 610 -8.59 -55.36 7.46
C SER A 610 -10.07 -55.40 7.87
N HIS A 611 -10.63 -54.28 8.37
CA HIS A 611 -11.99 -54.18 8.88
C HIS A 611 -13.04 -54.17 7.75
N VAL A 612 -14.17 -54.86 7.97
CA VAL A 612 -15.24 -55.08 6.98
C VAL A 612 -15.78 -53.78 6.36
N PHE A 613 -15.75 -52.67 7.09
CA PHE A 613 -16.18 -51.35 6.58
C PHE A 613 -15.32 -50.81 5.43
N VAL A 614 -14.01 -51.07 5.43
CA VAL A 614 -13.05 -50.51 4.46
C VAL A 614 -12.41 -51.55 3.55
N LYS A 615 -12.33 -52.81 3.98
CA LYS A 615 -11.58 -53.87 3.28
C LYS A 615 -11.95 -53.99 1.79
N ASP A 616 -13.23 -54.18 1.50
CA ASP A 616 -13.70 -54.37 0.12
C ASP A 616 -13.48 -53.12 -0.75
N ALA A 617 -13.50 -51.92 -0.15
CA ALA A 617 -13.17 -50.68 -0.83
C ALA A 617 -11.67 -50.58 -1.11
N LEU A 618 -10.82 -50.95 -0.15
CA LEU A 618 -9.36 -51.00 -0.31
C LEU A 618 -8.93 -52.02 -1.38
N GLU A 619 -9.58 -53.18 -1.45
CA GLU A 619 -9.31 -54.19 -2.48
C GLU A 619 -9.72 -53.69 -3.88
N ARG A 620 -10.88 -53.03 -4.02
CA ARG A 620 -11.27 -52.36 -5.29
C ARG A 620 -10.30 -51.25 -5.69
N ILE A 621 -9.96 -50.34 -4.77
CA ILE A 621 -9.08 -49.19 -5.02
C ILE A 621 -7.65 -49.65 -5.37
N ARG A 622 -7.11 -50.65 -4.66
CA ARG A 622 -5.80 -51.25 -4.99
C ARG A 622 -5.78 -51.92 -6.36
N SER A 623 -6.90 -52.50 -6.80
CA SER A 623 -7.01 -53.17 -8.11
C SER A 623 -7.21 -52.18 -9.26
N ALA A 624 -7.91 -51.07 -9.03
CA ALA A 624 -8.20 -50.04 -10.04
C ALA A 624 -7.19 -48.88 -10.05
N GLY A 625 -6.37 -48.73 -9.01
CA GLY A 625 -5.49 -47.57 -8.80
C GLY A 625 -6.21 -46.30 -8.34
N MET A 626 -7.54 -46.33 -8.21
CA MET A 626 -8.40 -45.17 -7.94
C MET A 626 -9.74 -45.58 -7.32
N SER A 627 -10.43 -44.64 -6.67
CA SER A 627 -11.79 -44.86 -6.15
C SER A 627 -12.82 -44.31 -7.12
N SER A 628 -13.57 -45.19 -7.79
CA SER A 628 -14.61 -44.76 -8.75
C SER A 628 -15.66 -43.84 -8.13
N MET A 629 -16.04 -44.08 -6.86
CA MET A 629 -17.00 -43.22 -6.14
C MET A 629 -16.42 -41.84 -5.79
N LEU A 630 -15.11 -41.70 -5.62
CA LEU A 630 -14.46 -40.39 -5.45
C LEU A 630 -14.12 -39.74 -6.80
N CYS A 631 -13.93 -40.53 -7.86
CA CYS A 631 -13.90 -40.01 -9.23
C CYS A 631 -15.28 -39.44 -9.58
N GLU A 632 -16.37 -40.15 -9.32
CA GLU A 632 -17.74 -39.61 -9.43
C GLU A 632 -17.99 -38.41 -8.50
N LEU A 633 -17.36 -38.33 -7.32
CA LEU A 633 -17.49 -37.15 -6.47
C LEU A 633 -16.72 -35.94 -7.02
N VAL A 634 -15.50 -36.15 -7.53
CA VAL A 634 -14.71 -35.12 -8.22
C VAL A 634 -15.39 -34.70 -9.52
N GLU A 635 -15.93 -35.65 -10.29
CA GLU A 635 -16.73 -35.37 -11.48
C GLU A 635 -18.09 -34.77 -11.13
N ARG A 636 -18.65 -34.95 -9.93
CA ARG A 636 -19.78 -34.15 -9.42
C ARG A 636 -19.39 -32.85 -8.75
N VAL A 637 -18.09 -32.57 -8.53
CA VAL A 637 -17.60 -31.23 -8.22
C VAL A 637 -17.36 -30.48 -9.53
N LYS A 638 -16.83 -31.14 -10.56
CA LYS A 638 -16.76 -30.63 -11.95
C LYS A 638 -18.15 -30.46 -12.57
N GLU A 639 -19.06 -31.42 -12.44
CA GLU A 639 -20.52 -31.28 -12.69
C GLU A 639 -21.25 -30.53 -11.55
N ASN A 640 -20.53 -29.87 -10.64
CA ASN A 640 -21.01 -28.70 -9.89
C ASN A 640 -20.32 -27.38 -10.34
N GLU A 641 -19.32 -27.47 -11.22
CA GLU A 641 -18.61 -26.42 -11.96
C GLU A 641 -18.89 -26.47 -13.49
N GLU A 642 -19.95 -27.18 -13.97
CA GLU A 642 -20.36 -27.31 -15.39
C GLU A 642 -21.84 -27.07 -15.88
N SER A 643 -22.96 -27.08 -15.12
CA SER A 643 -24.36 -27.05 -15.65
C SER A 643 -25.39 -25.92 -15.28
N PHE A 644 -25.04 -24.84 -14.57
CA PHE A 644 -25.74 -23.53 -14.48
C PHE A 644 -25.90 -22.90 -15.87
N ILE A 645 -24.87 -23.09 -16.70
CA ILE A 645 -24.91 -22.81 -18.15
C ILE A 645 -26.07 -23.54 -18.84
N SER A 646 -26.62 -24.60 -18.24
CA SER A 646 -27.68 -25.43 -18.82
C SER A 646 -28.62 -26.08 -17.79
N CYS A 647 -29.62 -25.35 -17.29
CA CYS A 647 -31.04 -25.73 -17.47
C CYS A 647 -32.04 -24.78 -16.79
N GLN A 648 -33.09 -24.38 -17.55
CA GLN A 648 -34.42 -24.09 -16.99
C GLN A 648 -35.38 -25.24 -17.38
N PRO A 649 -36.29 -25.66 -16.51
CA PRO A 649 -37.25 -26.72 -16.82
C PRO A 649 -38.43 -26.20 -17.67
N SER A 650 -38.77 -26.93 -18.73
CA SER A 650 -39.90 -26.60 -19.62
C SER A 650 -41.19 -27.34 -19.25
N VAL A 651 -42.34 -26.65 -19.28
CA VAL A 651 -43.67 -27.28 -19.41
C VAL A 651 -44.43 -26.62 -20.57
N LYS A 652 -45.20 -27.42 -21.33
CA LYS A 652 -45.82 -26.99 -22.60
C LYS A 652 -47.13 -26.24 -22.37
N GLY A 653 -47.33 -25.15 -23.14
CA GLY A 653 -48.55 -24.31 -23.11
C GLY A 653 -48.85 -23.64 -24.45
N THR A 654 -49.19 -24.45 -25.47
CA THR A 654 -49.98 -24.12 -26.68
C THR A 654 -49.81 -22.75 -27.38
N LEU A 655 -49.04 -22.75 -28.49
CA LEU A 655 -49.19 -21.89 -29.70
C LEU A 655 -49.27 -20.35 -29.54
N ALA A 656 -48.13 -19.65 -29.63
CA ALA A 656 -47.85 -18.54 -30.58
C ALA A 656 -46.46 -17.89 -30.30
N PRO A 657 -45.74 -17.36 -31.31
CA PRO A 657 -44.43 -16.74 -31.11
C PRO A 657 -44.52 -15.23 -30.75
N VAL A 658 -43.69 -14.79 -29.78
CA VAL A 658 -43.45 -13.37 -29.49
C VAL A 658 -41.99 -13.03 -29.76
N THR A 659 -41.73 -11.86 -30.36
CA THR A 659 -40.44 -11.50 -30.96
C THR A 659 -39.42 -10.91 -29.99
N LYS A 660 -38.13 -11.24 -30.19
CA LYS A 660 -36.99 -10.55 -29.54
C LYS A 660 -37.00 -9.04 -29.84
N ALA A 661 -36.99 -8.20 -28.81
CA ALA A 661 -36.76 -6.76 -28.94
C ALA A 661 -35.34 -6.39 -28.49
N ARG A 662 -34.49 -5.96 -29.44
CA ARG A 662 -33.15 -5.37 -29.14
C ARG A 662 -33.23 -3.91 -28.70
N ARG A 663 -34.38 -3.26 -28.90
CA ARG A 663 -34.65 -1.88 -28.51
C ARG A 663 -35.80 -1.86 -27.51
N ALA A 664 -35.55 -1.33 -26.31
CA ALA A 664 -36.59 -1.07 -25.32
C ALA A 664 -37.18 0.34 -25.51
N ILE A 665 -38.48 0.48 -25.26
CA ILE A 665 -39.16 1.78 -25.20
C ILE A 665 -39.88 1.85 -23.85
N ILE A 666 -39.40 2.71 -22.96
CA ILE A 666 -39.84 2.85 -21.57
C ILE A 666 -40.87 3.97 -21.48
N ARG A 667 -42.04 3.68 -20.91
CA ARG A 667 -43.17 4.63 -20.74
C ARG A 667 -43.59 4.84 -19.28
N ASN A 668 -42.98 4.11 -18.35
CA ASN A 668 -43.29 4.08 -16.91
C ASN A 668 -42.16 3.34 -16.17
N ALA A 669 -42.12 3.37 -14.84
CA ALA A 669 -41.10 2.63 -14.07
C ALA A 669 -41.23 1.08 -14.18
N PRO A 670 -42.43 0.47 -14.22
CA PRO A 670 -42.55 -0.97 -14.51
C PRO A 670 -41.89 -1.43 -15.83
N ASP A 671 -41.92 -0.64 -16.90
CA ASP A 671 -41.20 -0.92 -18.16
C ASP A 671 -39.67 -0.94 -17.93
N TRP A 672 -39.16 -0.02 -17.09
CA TRP A 672 -37.74 0.05 -16.72
C TRP A 672 -37.31 -1.20 -15.93
N MET A 673 -38.12 -1.63 -14.97
CA MET A 673 -37.89 -2.84 -14.16
C MET A 673 -37.97 -4.15 -14.97
N GLN A 674 -38.45 -4.09 -16.21
CA GLN A 674 -38.52 -5.23 -17.15
C GLN A 674 -37.41 -5.21 -18.22
N LEU A 675 -36.40 -4.34 -18.09
CA LEU A 675 -35.27 -4.26 -19.02
C LEU A 675 -34.44 -5.57 -19.04
N SER A 676 -34.50 -6.27 -20.18
CA SER A 676 -33.66 -7.45 -20.43
C SER A 676 -32.20 -7.06 -20.68
N ILE A 677 -31.26 -7.83 -20.12
CA ILE A 677 -29.82 -7.75 -20.41
C ILE A 677 -29.46 -7.87 -21.91
N CYS A 678 -30.39 -8.31 -22.76
CA CYS A 678 -30.23 -8.38 -24.21
C CYS A 678 -30.53 -7.06 -24.96
N VAL A 679 -30.86 -5.97 -24.25
CA VAL A 679 -31.14 -4.66 -24.86
C VAL A 679 -29.86 -4.01 -25.39
N GLU A 680 -29.92 -3.49 -26.63
CA GLU A 680 -28.85 -2.72 -27.27
C GLU A 680 -29.18 -1.21 -27.33
N VAL A 681 -30.47 -0.84 -27.34
CA VAL A 681 -30.92 0.56 -27.40
C VAL A 681 -32.06 0.79 -26.40
N ILE A 682 -31.90 1.76 -25.50
CA ILE A 682 -32.93 2.18 -24.54
C ILE A 682 -33.46 3.54 -24.98
N VAL A 683 -34.79 3.66 -25.12
CA VAL A 683 -35.47 4.94 -25.35
C VAL A 683 -36.52 5.15 -24.27
N ILE A 684 -36.31 6.15 -23.42
CA ILE A 684 -37.27 6.59 -22.42
C ILE A 684 -38.10 7.72 -23.04
N MET A 685 -39.42 7.57 -23.04
CA MET A 685 -40.34 8.61 -23.54
C MET A 685 -40.37 9.81 -22.57
N PRO A 686 -40.76 11.02 -23.00
CA PRO A 686 -40.87 12.17 -22.08
C PRO A 686 -41.82 11.92 -20.90
N ASN A 687 -41.62 12.64 -19.80
CA ASN A 687 -42.41 12.60 -18.56
C ASN A 687 -42.43 11.22 -17.84
N CYS A 688 -41.49 10.32 -18.16
CA CYS A 688 -41.46 8.95 -17.64
C CYS A 688 -40.52 8.75 -16.45
N CYS A 689 -40.74 7.64 -15.72
CA CYS A 689 -39.90 7.19 -14.61
C CYS A 689 -39.76 8.20 -13.44
N ASN A 690 -40.78 9.03 -13.24
CA ASN A 690 -40.87 10.03 -12.16
C ASN A 690 -41.45 9.47 -10.85
N GLU A 691 -41.76 8.17 -10.81
CA GLU A 691 -42.40 7.47 -9.69
C GLU A 691 -41.47 7.39 -8.47
N GLY A 692 -42.00 7.71 -7.27
CA GLY A 692 -41.20 8.18 -6.13
C GLY A 692 -40.19 7.21 -5.48
N GLU A 693 -40.21 5.94 -5.88
CA GLU A 693 -39.32 4.88 -5.38
C GLU A 693 -37.99 4.80 -6.16
N LEU A 694 -37.94 5.27 -7.42
CA LEU A 694 -36.73 5.18 -8.25
C LEU A 694 -35.72 6.27 -7.89
N ARG A 695 -34.87 5.97 -6.90
CA ARG A 695 -33.81 6.87 -6.39
C ARG A 695 -32.48 6.78 -7.13
N VAL A 696 -32.19 5.65 -7.77
CA VAL A 696 -30.90 5.39 -8.45
C VAL A 696 -31.17 4.83 -9.85
N LEU A 697 -30.54 5.41 -10.87
CA LEU A 697 -30.58 4.91 -12.24
C LEU A 697 -29.28 4.17 -12.56
N ASP A 698 -29.27 2.88 -12.26
CA ASP A 698 -28.12 1.99 -12.49
C ASP A 698 -28.28 1.19 -13.78
N LEU A 699 -27.31 1.33 -14.70
CA LEU A 699 -27.27 0.57 -15.96
C LEU A 699 -26.19 -0.51 -15.98
N ARG A 700 -25.39 -0.69 -14.92
CA ARG A 700 -24.17 -1.55 -14.91
C ARG A 700 -24.42 -3.00 -15.36
N MET A 701 -25.63 -3.53 -15.14
CA MET A 701 -26.02 -4.89 -15.57
C MET A 701 -26.35 -5.01 -17.07
N LEU A 702 -26.53 -3.88 -17.79
CA LEU A 702 -26.99 -3.84 -19.18
C LEU A 702 -25.82 -3.75 -20.17
N LEU A 703 -24.87 -4.68 -20.04
CA LEU A 703 -23.60 -4.76 -20.80
C LEU A 703 -23.71 -4.82 -22.34
N ASN A 704 -24.94 -4.90 -22.88
CA ASN A 704 -25.21 -4.88 -24.31
C ASN A 704 -25.64 -3.50 -24.85
N VAL A 705 -25.93 -2.53 -23.97
CA VAL A 705 -26.39 -1.19 -24.37
C VAL A 705 -25.31 -0.45 -25.17
N ARG A 706 -25.72 0.06 -26.32
CA ARG A 706 -24.95 0.95 -27.19
C ARG A 706 -25.48 2.38 -27.16
N GLU A 707 -26.78 2.54 -26.94
CA GLU A 707 -27.44 3.83 -26.98
C GLU A 707 -28.49 3.95 -25.88
N MET A 708 -28.43 5.04 -25.12
CA MET A 708 -29.49 5.49 -24.22
C MET A 708 -29.99 6.85 -24.69
N ARG A 709 -31.31 7.00 -24.85
CA ARG A 709 -31.98 8.27 -25.12
C ARG A 709 -33.12 8.51 -24.13
N THR A 710 -33.09 9.63 -23.43
CA THR A 710 -34.17 10.10 -22.57
C THR A 710 -34.89 11.27 -23.24
N GLY A 711 -36.24 11.23 -23.29
CA GLY A 711 -37.05 12.41 -23.56
C GLY A 711 -37.07 13.39 -22.38
N ASP A 712 -37.78 14.50 -22.51
CA ASP A 712 -37.79 15.58 -21.51
C ASP A 712 -38.60 15.23 -20.23
N ASP A 713 -38.37 15.96 -19.14
CA ASP A 713 -39.07 15.84 -17.85
C ASP A 713 -39.02 14.44 -17.19
N CYS A 714 -37.92 13.69 -17.36
CA CYS A 714 -37.78 12.32 -16.88
C CYS A 714 -36.94 12.19 -15.60
N PHE A 715 -37.17 11.13 -14.83
CA PHE A 715 -36.37 10.73 -13.66
C PHE A 715 -36.27 11.78 -12.52
N GLY A 716 -37.26 12.65 -12.35
CA GLY A 716 -37.28 13.73 -11.33
C GLY A 716 -37.35 13.31 -9.85
N ASN A 717 -37.08 12.04 -9.54
CA ASN A 717 -36.87 11.50 -8.19
C ASN A 717 -35.54 10.74 -8.03
N VAL A 718 -34.73 10.65 -9.09
CA VAL A 718 -33.42 10.01 -9.08
C VAL A 718 -32.37 10.97 -8.52
N GLU A 719 -31.61 10.50 -7.52
CA GLU A 719 -30.49 11.21 -6.89
C GLU A 719 -29.13 10.73 -7.42
N GLU A 720 -29.04 9.55 -8.05
CA GLU A 720 -27.78 9.00 -8.55
C GLU A 720 -27.93 8.29 -9.89
N VAL A 721 -27.03 8.56 -10.84
CA VAL A 721 -27.00 7.97 -12.19
C VAL A 721 -25.67 7.26 -12.43
N LEU A 722 -25.70 5.94 -12.63
CA LEU A 722 -24.52 5.08 -12.76
C LEU A 722 -24.41 4.50 -14.18
N LEU A 723 -23.62 5.17 -15.02
CA LEU A 723 -23.22 4.75 -16.36
C LEU A 723 -21.76 4.24 -16.31
N ILE A 724 -21.57 3.08 -15.68
CA ILE A 724 -20.24 2.53 -15.36
C ILE A 724 -20.05 1.16 -16.03
N GLY A 725 -18.86 0.90 -16.58
CA GLY A 725 -18.46 -0.41 -17.13
C GLY A 725 -19.11 -0.78 -18.47
N LEU A 726 -19.82 0.15 -19.12
CA LEU A 726 -20.61 -0.13 -20.32
C LEU A 726 -19.73 -0.18 -21.58
N GLY A 727 -18.93 -1.24 -21.72
CA GLY A 727 -17.96 -1.46 -22.80
C GLY A 727 -18.52 -1.54 -24.24
N LYS A 728 -19.84 -1.40 -24.42
CA LYS A 728 -20.51 -1.27 -25.73
C LYS A 728 -21.23 0.05 -25.93
N LEU A 729 -21.31 0.93 -24.92
CA LEU A 729 -22.00 2.22 -25.00
C LEU A 729 -21.28 3.14 -26.00
N GLU A 730 -22.00 3.64 -26.98
CA GLU A 730 -21.52 4.51 -28.06
C GLU A 730 -22.14 5.92 -27.97
N ARG A 731 -23.37 6.06 -27.45
CA ARG A 731 -24.08 7.35 -27.31
C ARG A 731 -24.97 7.42 -26.06
N VAL A 732 -24.95 8.58 -25.40
CA VAL A 732 -25.94 8.99 -24.38
C VAL A 732 -26.59 10.30 -24.82
N VAL A 733 -27.92 10.38 -24.77
CA VAL A 733 -28.68 11.61 -24.96
C VAL A 733 -29.73 11.73 -23.85
N ILE A 734 -29.74 12.86 -23.15
CA ILE A 734 -30.70 13.18 -22.09
C ILE A 734 -31.44 14.46 -22.49
N GLY A 735 -32.76 14.49 -22.33
CA GLY A 735 -33.61 15.64 -22.67
C GLY A 735 -33.42 16.84 -21.75
N LYS A 736 -34.33 17.82 -21.86
CA LYS A 736 -34.47 18.94 -20.91
C LYS A 736 -35.17 18.47 -19.62
N ASN A 737 -34.99 19.20 -18.53
CA ASN A 737 -35.67 18.99 -17.23
C ASN A 737 -35.54 17.57 -16.63
N CYS A 738 -34.50 16.82 -16.97
CA CYS A 738 -34.31 15.44 -16.51
C CYS A 738 -33.46 15.38 -15.24
N PHE A 739 -33.74 14.43 -14.34
CA PHE A 739 -32.96 14.25 -13.11
C PHE A 739 -32.90 15.51 -12.22
N MET A 740 -33.99 16.27 -12.16
CA MET A 740 -34.16 17.39 -11.24
C MET A 740 -35.33 17.12 -10.29
N GLY A 741 -35.15 17.41 -8.99
CA GLY A 741 -36.21 17.19 -8.01
C GLY A 741 -37.44 18.08 -8.26
N ALA A 742 -38.64 17.59 -7.92
CA ALA A 742 -39.89 18.37 -7.94
C ALA A 742 -39.99 19.42 -6.80
N LYS A 743 -38.89 20.14 -6.56
CA LYS A 743 -38.69 21.18 -5.55
C LYS A 743 -38.10 22.40 -6.25
N SER A 744 -38.26 23.58 -5.66
CA SER A 744 -37.87 24.86 -6.30
C SER A 744 -36.41 24.87 -6.80
N GLU A 745 -36.18 25.59 -7.90
CA GLU A 745 -34.92 25.81 -8.66
C GLU A 745 -33.70 26.28 -7.82
N THR A 746 -33.90 26.46 -6.51
CA THR A 746 -32.96 26.97 -5.52
C THR A 746 -32.49 25.93 -4.49
N GLN A 747 -32.95 24.67 -4.60
CA GLN A 747 -32.63 23.61 -3.63
C GLN A 747 -31.50 22.70 -4.10
N PHE A 748 -30.27 23.06 -3.71
CA PHE A 748 -29.08 22.21 -3.82
C PHE A 748 -29.32 20.80 -3.25
N ASN A 749 -29.05 19.78 -4.05
CA ASN A 749 -29.17 18.37 -3.68
C ASN A 749 -27.77 17.79 -3.40
N PRO A 750 -27.33 17.70 -2.13
CA PRO A 750 -26.00 17.21 -1.79
C PRO A 750 -25.77 15.75 -2.20
N ASN A 751 -26.82 14.96 -2.40
CA ASN A 751 -26.74 13.57 -2.84
C ASN A 751 -26.62 13.41 -4.35
N GLY A 752 -26.97 14.45 -5.14
CA GLY A 752 -27.09 14.39 -6.60
C GLY A 752 -25.79 14.04 -7.31
N ARG A 753 -25.71 12.84 -7.89
CA ARG A 753 -24.48 12.25 -8.47
C ARG A 753 -24.68 11.74 -9.89
N PHE A 754 -23.97 12.32 -10.86
CA PHE A 754 -23.85 11.77 -12.21
C PHE A 754 -22.46 11.12 -12.39
N CYS A 755 -22.43 9.81 -12.63
CA CYS A 755 -21.21 9.02 -12.73
C CYS A 755 -21.14 8.30 -14.08
N LEU A 756 -20.21 8.72 -14.94
CA LEU A 756 -20.02 8.18 -16.29
C LEU A 756 -18.56 7.71 -16.46
N LYS A 757 -18.34 6.41 -16.25
CA LYS A 757 -16.98 5.83 -16.16
C LYS A 757 -16.83 4.55 -16.97
N GLU A 758 -15.60 4.21 -17.34
CA GLU A 758 -15.26 2.91 -17.95
C GLU A 758 -16.10 2.58 -19.20
N CYS A 759 -16.44 3.60 -19.99
CA CYS A 759 -17.20 3.47 -21.23
C CYS A 759 -16.27 3.73 -22.44
N PRO A 760 -15.31 2.86 -22.76
CA PRO A 760 -14.22 3.11 -23.71
C PRO A 760 -14.67 3.28 -25.18
N LYS A 761 -15.95 3.00 -25.48
CA LYS A 761 -16.56 3.20 -26.80
C LYS A 761 -17.49 4.40 -26.89
N LEU A 762 -17.77 5.11 -25.79
CA LEU A 762 -18.67 6.25 -25.81
C LEU A 762 -18.07 7.34 -26.70
N ARG A 763 -18.83 7.84 -27.67
CA ARG A 763 -18.39 8.89 -28.62
C ARG A 763 -19.11 10.21 -28.39
N VAL A 764 -20.36 10.17 -27.97
CA VAL A 764 -21.20 11.37 -27.81
C VAL A 764 -21.99 11.32 -26.50
N LEU A 765 -21.83 12.35 -25.68
CA LEU A 765 -22.70 12.69 -24.56
C LEU A 765 -23.49 13.97 -24.90
N LYS A 766 -24.82 13.91 -24.84
CA LYS A 766 -25.69 15.10 -24.90
C LYS A 766 -26.62 15.17 -23.68
N ILE A 767 -26.79 16.36 -23.11
CA ILE A 767 -27.68 16.65 -21.98
C ILE A 767 -28.44 17.94 -22.29
N GLY A 768 -29.76 17.98 -22.11
CA GLY A 768 -30.58 19.18 -22.32
C GLY A 768 -30.56 20.16 -21.14
N CYS A 769 -31.10 21.37 -21.37
CA CYS A 769 -31.25 22.44 -20.38
C CYS A 769 -32.00 21.97 -19.11
N MET A 770 -31.67 22.57 -17.97
CA MET A 770 -32.17 22.29 -16.61
C MET A 770 -31.91 20.87 -16.06
N SER A 771 -31.45 19.93 -16.87
CA SER A 771 -31.17 18.57 -16.42
C SER A 771 -29.98 18.53 -15.46
N PHE A 772 -30.10 17.76 -14.37
CA PHE A 772 -29.11 17.69 -13.28
C PHE A 772 -28.80 19.05 -12.60
N SER A 773 -29.73 20.00 -12.60
CA SER A 773 -29.50 21.35 -12.05
C SER A 773 -29.22 21.37 -10.54
N ASP A 774 -29.89 20.51 -9.77
CA ASP A 774 -29.68 20.38 -8.32
C ASP A 774 -28.45 19.54 -7.93
N TYR A 775 -27.84 18.81 -8.87
CA TYR A 775 -26.80 17.82 -8.57
C TYR A 775 -25.49 18.44 -8.06
N SER A 776 -24.91 17.80 -7.04
CA SER A 776 -23.66 18.23 -6.39
C SER A 776 -22.39 17.72 -7.07
N LEU A 777 -22.49 16.66 -7.88
CA LEU A 777 -21.33 15.96 -8.44
C LEU A 777 -21.54 15.45 -9.88
N CYS A 778 -20.54 15.67 -10.71
CA CYS A 778 -20.43 15.13 -12.07
C CYS A 778 -19.03 14.50 -12.23
N GLU A 779 -18.95 13.17 -12.38
CA GLU A 779 -17.71 12.41 -12.55
C GLU A 779 -17.65 11.75 -13.92
N MET A 780 -16.60 12.07 -14.71
CA MET A 780 -16.36 11.52 -16.04
C MET A 780 -14.93 10.98 -16.14
N ASP A 781 -14.75 9.67 -16.37
CA ASP A 781 -13.43 9.03 -16.35
C ASP A 781 -13.32 7.82 -17.32
N SER A 782 -12.12 7.57 -17.84
CA SER A 782 -11.80 6.43 -18.72
C SER A 782 -12.65 6.35 -20.01
N LEU A 783 -13.01 7.52 -20.56
CA LEU A 783 -13.86 7.68 -21.74
C LEU A 783 -13.03 7.81 -23.03
N ALA A 784 -12.16 6.83 -23.29
CA ALA A 784 -11.07 6.90 -24.29
C ALA A 784 -11.49 7.08 -25.77
N SER A 785 -12.78 7.01 -26.10
CA SER A 785 -13.31 7.29 -27.46
C SER A 785 -14.26 8.49 -27.52
N LEU A 786 -14.40 9.27 -26.46
CA LEU A 786 -15.32 10.40 -26.40
C LEU A 786 -14.86 11.50 -27.36
N GLU A 787 -15.73 11.89 -28.29
CA GLU A 787 -15.47 12.89 -29.32
C GLU A 787 -16.19 14.22 -29.01
N VAL A 788 -17.41 14.14 -28.46
CA VAL A 788 -18.30 15.30 -28.26
C VAL A 788 -18.98 15.25 -26.89
N ILE A 789 -18.94 16.39 -26.18
CA ILE A 789 -19.84 16.69 -25.05
C ILE A 789 -20.62 17.96 -25.40
N GLU A 790 -21.94 17.87 -25.35
CA GLU A 790 -22.85 19.02 -25.43
C GLU A 790 -23.81 19.00 -24.22
N MET A 791 -23.81 20.06 -23.41
CA MET A 791 -24.76 20.24 -22.31
C MET A 791 -25.51 21.55 -22.51
N GLY A 792 -26.82 21.49 -22.72
CA GLY A 792 -27.69 22.65 -22.95
C GLY A 792 -27.51 23.34 -24.31
N GLU A 793 -28.04 24.56 -24.37
CA GLU A 793 -28.01 25.45 -25.54
C GLU A 793 -27.38 26.79 -25.14
N LEU A 794 -26.58 27.40 -26.03
CA LEU A 794 -25.72 28.54 -25.68
C LEU A 794 -26.48 29.85 -25.41
N GLY A 795 -27.68 29.98 -25.99
CA GLY A 795 -28.55 31.16 -25.85
C GLY A 795 -29.68 31.01 -24.81
N GLU A 796 -29.78 29.87 -24.12
CA GLU A 796 -30.75 29.65 -23.04
C GLU A 796 -30.04 29.59 -21.67
N GLU A 797 -30.69 30.09 -20.62
CA GLU A 797 -30.36 29.67 -19.25
C GLU A 797 -30.67 28.18 -19.10
N SER A 798 -29.83 27.47 -18.36
CA SER A 798 -29.52 26.08 -18.67
C SER A 798 -29.09 25.30 -17.44
N ASP A 799 -28.26 25.89 -16.57
CA ASP A 799 -28.15 25.56 -15.13
C ASP A 799 -27.78 24.10 -14.78
N HIS A 800 -27.34 23.28 -15.74
CA HIS A 800 -26.88 21.90 -15.49
C HIS A 800 -25.72 21.93 -14.49
N PHE A 801 -25.79 21.05 -13.49
CA PHE A 801 -24.75 20.88 -12.49
C PHE A 801 -24.33 22.20 -11.81
N PHE A 802 -25.27 23.13 -11.60
CA PHE A 802 -25.03 24.51 -11.17
C PHE A 802 -24.00 24.63 -10.03
N HIS A 803 -24.10 23.77 -9.01
CA HIS A 803 -23.25 23.77 -7.82
C HIS A 803 -22.02 22.84 -7.87
N ALA A 804 -21.91 22.00 -8.91
CA ALA A 804 -20.90 20.95 -9.00
C ALA A 804 -19.53 21.49 -9.45
N SER A 805 -18.61 20.59 -9.76
CA SER A 805 -17.29 20.90 -10.33
C SER A 805 -16.97 19.86 -11.40
N LEU A 806 -16.10 20.22 -12.35
CA LEU A 806 -15.85 19.44 -13.56
C LEU A 806 -14.36 19.19 -13.76
N GLU A 807 -13.97 17.93 -13.90
CA GLU A 807 -12.63 17.57 -14.37
C GLU A 807 -12.74 16.70 -15.63
N LEU A 808 -12.18 17.17 -16.74
CA LEU A 808 -11.98 16.40 -17.97
C LEU A 808 -10.48 16.22 -18.18
N LYS A 809 -10.02 14.98 -17.99
CA LYS A 809 -8.60 14.61 -18.00
C LYS A 809 -8.31 13.49 -18.98
N SER A 810 -7.23 13.63 -19.74
CA SER A 810 -6.64 12.55 -20.54
C SER A 810 -7.63 11.88 -21.51
N LEU A 811 -8.47 12.67 -22.20
CA LEU A 811 -9.45 12.19 -23.18
C LEU A 811 -8.88 12.38 -24.61
N PRO A 812 -8.27 11.33 -25.22
CA PRO A 812 -7.39 11.49 -26.38
C PRO A 812 -8.11 11.69 -27.73
N LYS A 813 -9.45 11.74 -27.75
CA LYS A 813 -10.26 11.95 -28.97
C LYS A 813 -11.30 13.07 -28.85
N LEU A 814 -11.36 13.76 -27.72
CA LEU A 814 -12.37 14.78 -27.47
C LEU A 814 -12.09 15.99 -28.37
N GLN A 815 -13.03 16.35 -29.24
CA GLN A 815 -12.85 17.38 -30.28
C GLN A 815 -13.59 18.68 -29.99
N SER A 816 -14.76 18.61 -29.36
CA SER A 816 -15.61 19.78 -29.10
C SER A 816 -16.33 19.70 -27.75
N LEU A 817 -16.33 20.83 -27.04
CA LEU A 817 -17.07 21.07 -25.82
C LEU A 817 -18.10 22.20 -26.01
N LEU A 818 -19.36 21.95 -25.64
CA LEU A 818 -20.42 22.95 -25.58
C LEU A 818 -21.13 22.87 -24.22
N PHE A 819 -21.25 24.01 -23.54
CA PHE A 819 -22.00 24.16 -22.28
C PHE A 819 -22.93 25.37 -22.36
N GLY A 820 -24.21 25.23 -22.02
CA GLY A 820 -25.23 26.29 -22.04
C GLY A 820 -25.08 27.35 -20.94
N GLY A 821 -26.02 28.28 -20.86
CA GLY A 821 -26.05 29.34 -19.84
C GLY A 821 -26.05 28.79 -18.41
N GLN A 822 -25.30 29.43 -17.51
CA GLN A 822 -25.18 29.10 -16.09
C GLN A 822 -24.71 27.66 -15.75
N ALA A 823 -24.25 26.87 -16.72
CA ALA A 823 -23.70 25.54 -16.48
C ALA A 823 -22.48 25.63 -15.53
N PHE A 824 -22.51 24.90 -14.41
CA PHE A 824 -21.48 24.97 -13.35
C PHE A 824 -21.18 26.41 -12.84
N CYS A 825 -22.17 27.32 -12.82
CA CYS A 825 -22.05 28.75 -12.41
C CYS A 825 -21.63 28.97 -10.94
N ASN A 826 -21.68 27.94 -10.10
CA ASN A 826 -21.37 28.01 -8.68
C ASN A 826 -20.36 26.90 -8.32
N CYS A 827 -19.33 26.73 -9.15
CA CYS A 827 -18.30 25.68 -8.98
C CYS A 827 -17.17 26.10 -8.02
N THR A 828 -16.37 25.13 -7.58
CA THR A 828 -15.06 25.39 -6.94
C THR A 828 -13.90 24.96 -7.82
N ARG A 829 -14.10 24.08 -8.81
CA ARG A 829 -12.99 23.50 -9.55
C ARG A 829 -13.36 23.13 -10.99
N ILE A 830 -12.60 23.64 -11.95
CA ILE A 830 -12.71 23.32 -13.37
C ILE A 830 -11.33 22.90 -13.89
N VAL A 831 -11.24 21.72 -14.50
CA VAL A 831 -9.99 21.18 -15.06
C VAL A 831 -10.22 20.65 -16.48
N PHE A 832 -9.43 21.16 -17.42
CA PHE A 832 -9.29 20.65 -18.79
C PHE A 832 -7.80 20.32 -19.00
N GLU A 833 -7.42 19.04 -18.93
CA GLU A 833 -6.00 18.64 -18.86
C GLU A 833 -5.69 17.42 -19.74
N ASN A 834 -4.67 17.53 -20.60
CA ASN A 834 -4.25 16.51 -21.57
C ASN A 834 -5.38 16.12 -22.57
N LEU A 835 -5.88 17.09 -23.33
CA LEU A 835 -6.96 16.90 -24.32
C LEU A 835 -6.41 17.21 -25.74
N PRO A 836 -5.59 16.32 -26.33
CA PRO A 836 -4.75 16.64 -27.50
C PRO A 836 -5.50 16.88 -28.81
N GLU A 837 -6.75 16.41 -28.93
CA GLU A 837 -7.60 16.58 -30.12
C GLU A 837 -8.67 17.66 -29.97
N LEU A 838 -8.72 18.35 -28.82
CA LEU A 838 -9.74 19.36 -28.54
C LEU A 838 -9.49 20.61 -29.37
N THR A 839 -10.50 21.03 -30.14
CA THR A 839 -10.40 22.20 -31.05
C THR A 839 -11.28 23.37 -30.62
N THR A 840 -12.46 23.12 -30.04
CA THR A 840 -13.43 24.18 -29.69
C THR A 840 -14.02 23.99 -28.29
N ILE A 841 -14.08 25.09 -27.54
CA ILE A 841 -14.85 25.22 -26.30
C ILE A 841 -15.80 26.41 -26.48
N ARG A 842 -17.11 26.15 -26.43
CA ARG A 842 -18.16 27.19 -26.45
C ARG A 842 -18.99 27.13 -25.18
N VAL A 843 -19.23 28.28 -24.55
CA VAL A 843 -19.89 28.36 -23.23
C VAL A 843 -20.95 29.45 -23.18
N GLY A 844 -22.12 29.16 -22.61
CA GLY A 844 -23.19 30.14 -22.43
C GLY A 844 -22.82 31.20 -21.38
N CYS A 845 -23.70 32.19 -21.20
CA CYS A 845 -23.46 33.25 -20.22
C CYS A 845 -23.31 32.70 -18.79
N HIS A 846 -22.33 33.22 -18.04
CA HIS A 846 -22.04 32.87 -16.64
C HIS A 846 -21.66 31.41 -16.35
N ALA A 847 -21.56 30.54 -17.37
CA ALA A 847 -21.07 29.18 -17.19
C ALA A 847 -19.63 29.18 -16.65
N PHE A 848 -19.28 28.23 -15.77
CA PHE A 848 -17.97 28.15 -15.09
C PHE A 848 -17.55 29.39 -14.28
N ARG A 849 -18.51 30.07 -13.65
CA ARG A 849 -18.25 31.06 -12.59
C ARG A 849 -17.89 30.33 -11.28
N PHE A 850 -16.99 30.92 -10.48
CA PHE A 850 -16.50 30.33 -9.23
C PHE A 850 -17.15 30.92 -7.98
N LYS A 851 -17.18 30.13 -6.90
CA LYS A 851 -17.58 30.54 -5.54
C LYS A 851 -16.65 31.65 -5.00
N SER A 852 -17.23 32.79 -4.65
CA SER A 852 -16.49 33.96 -4.12
C SER A 852 -16.36 33.97 -2.59
N ASN A 853 -16.39 32.80 -1.93
CA ASN A 853 -16.50 32.68 -0.47
C ASN A 853 -15.71 31.50 0.13
N GLU A 854 -14.71 31.85 0.94
CA GLU A 854 -13.91 31.03 1.90
C GLU A 854 -13.29 29.70 1.44
N SER A 855 -13.51 29.26 0.20
CA SER A 855 -13.11 27.94 -0.30
C SER A 855 -12.24 28.05 -1.55
N VAL A 856 -10.98 27.61 -1.46
CA VAL A 856 -9.94 27.81 -2.49
C VAL A 856 -10.33 27.17 -3.82
N SER A 857 -10.85 28.01 -4.71
CA SER A 857 -11.33 27.66 -6.04
C SER A 857 -10.19 27.59 -7.06
N ARG A 858 -10.31 26.75 -8.10
CA ARG A 858 -9.24 26.55 -9.09
C ARG A 858 -9.72 26.32 -10.52
N LEU A 859 -9.09 27.04 -11.46
CA LEU A 859 -9.14 26.77 -12.90
C LEU A 859 -7.80 26.19 -13.37
N ILE A 860 -7.84 25.07 -14.09
CA ILE A 860 -6.66 24.45 -14.71
C ILE A 860 -6.98 24.14 -16.17
N MET A 861 -6.21 24.71 -17.10
CA MET A 861 -6.27 24.40 -18.53
C MET A 861 -4.85 24.06 -19.00
N ARG A 862 -4.61 22.80 -19.36
CA ARG A 862 -3.25 22.28 -19.59
C ARG A 862 -3.16 21.30 -20.76
N ASN A 863 -2.17 21.47 -21.64
CA ASN A 863 -1.91 20.56 -22.77
C ASN A 863 -3.18 20.36 -23.61
N LEU A 864 -3.61 21.46 -24.23
CA LEU A 864 -4.74 21.52 -25.19
C LEU A 864 -4.20 22.00 -26.57
N PRO A 865 -3.20 21.30 -27.17
CA PRO A 865 -2.37 21.84 -28.25
C PRO A 865 -3.10 22.17 -29.55
N LYS A 866 -4.30 21.62 -29.77
CA LYS A 866 -5.15 21.87 -30.95
C LYS A 866 -6.32 22.85 -30.69
N LEU A 867 -6.46 23.39 -29.48
CA LEU A 867 -7.57 24.28 -29.14
C LEU A 867 -7.43 25.60 -29.92
N THR A 868 -8.40 25.94 -30.77
CA THR A 868 -8.39 27.18 -31.58
C THR A 868 -9.38 28.23 -31.08
N THR A 869 -10.47 27.81 -30.45
CA THR A 869 -11.61 28.67 -30.09
C THR A 869 -12.06 28.43 -28.65
N LEU A 870 -12.14 29.50 -27.86
CA LEU A 870 -12.65 29.55 -26.49
C LEU A 870 -13.55 30.78 -26.32
N THR A 871 -14.87 30.61 -26.49
CA THR A 871 -15.81 31.74 -26.65
C THR A 871 -17.11 31.60 -25.85
N THR A 872 -17.63 32.73 -25.38
CA THR A 872 -18.98 32.89 -24.84
C THR A 872 -19.82 33.86 -25.69
N GLU A 873 -21.14 33.68 -25.70
CA GLU A 873 -22.04 34.35 -26.67
C GLU A 873 -22.61 35.70 -26.21
N GLN A 874 -22.33 36.14 -24.98
CA GLN A 874 -22.88 37.39 -24.42
C GLN A 874 -21.80 38.28 -23.81
N GLU A 875 -21.84 39.58 -24.12
CA GLU A 875 -20.89 40.61 -23.65
C GLU A 875 -20.83 40.75 -22.12
N ASN A 876 -21.89 40.36 -21.40
CA ASN A 876 -21.99 40.42 -19.94
C ASN A 876 -21.71 39.08 -19.22
N SER A 877 -21.20 38.06 -19.93
CA SER A 877 -20.89 36.77 -19.31
C SER A 877 -19.84 36.91 -18.18
N GLN A 878 -19.96 36.10 -17.12
CA GLN A 878 -19.04 36.07 -15.98
C GLN A 878 -18.29 34.72 -15.88
N THR A 879 -18.07 34.07 -17.02
CA THR A 879 -17.28 32.83 -17.12
C THR A 879 -15.88 33.02 -16.56
N PHE A 880 -15.41 32.10 -15.72
CA PHE A 880 -14.12 32.15 -15.02
C PHE A 880 -13.90 33.41 -14.16
N MET A 881 -14.97 34.04 -13.66
CA MET A 881 -14.89 35.08 -12.63
C MET A 881 -14.66 34.47 -11.24
N CYS A 882 -13.89 35.15 -10.37
CA CYS A 882 -13.54 34.76 -8.99
C CYS A 882 -12.65 33.49 -8.71
N PRO A 883 -11.78 32.96 -9.59
CA PRO A 883 -10.90 31.83 -9.24
C PRO A 883 -9.70 32.22 -8.34
N ASP A 884 -9.41 31.43 -7.30
CA ASP A 884 -8.28 31.63 -6.37
C ASP A 884 -6.94 31.05 -6.86
N GLY A 885 -6.97 30.11 -7.80
CA GLY A 885 -5.77 29.52 -8.40
C GLY A 885 -5.99 29.20 -9.86
N ILE A 886 -5.22 29.83 -10.74
CA ILE A 886 -5.39 29.77 -12.19
C ILE A 886 -4.09 29.26 -12.81
N ALA A 887 -4.16 28.19 -13.60
CA ALA A 887 -3.03 27.64 -14.34
C ALA A 887 -3.43 27.37 -15.80
N LEU A 888 -2.82 28.10 -16.75
CA LEU A 888 -3.11 28.05 -18.19
C LEU A 888 -1.83 27.69 -18.95
N GLU A 889 -1.62 26.43 -19.35
CA GLU A 889 -0.35 25.97 -19.93
C GLU A 889 -0.56 25.18 -21.23
N ASP A 890 0.24 25.49 -22.24
CA ASP A 890 0.30 24.76 -23.52
C ASP A 890 -1.04 24.67 -24.27
N MET A 891 -1.46 25.84 -24.77
CA MET A 891 -2.58 26.04 -25.70
C MET A 891 -2.13 26.85 -26.95
N PRO A 892 -1.03 26.47 -27.64
CA PRO A 892 -0.38 27.29 -28.68
C PRO A 892 -1.25 27.60 -29.90
N SER A 893 -2.25 26.77 -30.21
CA SER A 893 -3.14 26.98 -31.37
C SER A 893 -4.30 27.95 -31.11
N LEU A 894 -4.41 28.51 -29.91
CA LEU A 894 -5.57 29.31 -29.49
C LEU A 894 -5.59 30.66 -30.21
N THR A 895 -6.54 30.83 -31.14
CA THR A 895 -6.65 32.01 -32.02
C THR A 895 -7.86 32.90 -31.73
N GLU A 896 -8.92 32.33 -31.16
CA GLU A 896 -10.19 33.02 -30.96
C GLU A 896 -10.60 32.91 -29.48
N VAL A 897 -10.48 34.01 -28.74
CA VAL A 897 -10.85 34.08 -27.33
C VAL A 897 -11.86 35.21 -27.13
N SER A 898 -13.05 34.87 -26.63
CA SER A 898 -14.08 35.83 -26.23
C SER A 898 -14.62 35.43 -24.86
N LEU A 899 -14.10 36.07 -23.82
CA LEU A 899 -14.43 35.82 -22.42
C LEU A 899 -14.46 37.15 -21.66
N PRO A 900 -15.50 37.99 -21.79
CA PRO A 900 -15.66 39.18 -20.96
C PRO A 900 -15.71 38.80 -19.47
N PHE A 901 -15.26 39.71 -18.60
CA PHE A 901 -15.22 39.60 -17.12
C PHE A 901 -14.52 38.36 -16.50
N ALA A 902 -14.01 37.42 -17.31
CA ALA A 902 -13.09 36.37 -16.85
C ALA A 902 -11.92 36.96 -16.07
N PHE A 903 -11.57 36.28 -14.98
CA PHE A 903 -10.57 36.67 -13.97
C PHE A 903 -10.86 37.96 -13.18
N GLU A 904 -12.02 38.60 -13.37
CA GLU A 904 -12.43 39.67 -12.47
C GLU A 904 -12.60 39.13 -11.04
N TYR A 905 -12.06 39.88 -10.07
CA TYR A 905 -11.87 39.49 -8.66
C TYR A 905 -11.07 38.19 -8.40
N GLY A 906 -10.43 37.61 -9.43
CA GLY A 906 -9.57 36.44 -9.29
C GLY A 906 -8.17 36.76 -8.78
N TYR A 907 -7.42 35.70 -8.45
CA TYR A 907 -5.99 35.77 -8.14
C TYR A 907 -5.14 35.84 -9.43
N PRO A 908 -3.82 36.16 -9.33
CA PRO A 908 -2.97 36.32 -10.52
C PRO A 908 -2.87 35.04 -11.36
N VAL A 909 -2.97 35.19 -12.69
CA VAL A 909 -2.91 34.08 -13.64
C VAL A 909 -1.48 33.54 -13.76
N LEU A 910 -1.28 32.23 -13.53
CA LEU A 910 -0.09 31.53 -13.98
C LEU A 910 -0.33 31.02 -15.40
N TYR A 911 0.52 31.40 -16.36
CA TYR A 911 0.39 30.92 -17.74
C TYR A 911 1.73 30.66 -18.44
N ASN A 912 1.66 29.86 -19.51
CA ASN A 912 2.77 29.55 -20.41
C ASN A 912 2.24 29.04 -21.76
N ASN A 913 2.62 29.66 -22.88
CA ASN A 913 2.30 29.19 -24.24
C ASN A 913 0.78 29.06 -24.51
N ILE A 914 0.02 30.15 -24.37
CA ILE A 914 -1.47 30.14 -24.47
C ILE A 914 -2.04 30.87 -25.71
N GLY A 915 -1.21 31.06 -26.74
CA GLY A 915 -1.65 31.62 -28.03
C GLY A 915 -2.10 33.09 -27.94
N GLU A 916 -3.14 33.45 -28.67
CA GLU A 916 -3.67 34.83 -28.71
C GLU A 916 -4.17 35.33 -27.33
N TRP A 917 -4.45 34.45 -26.37
CA TRP A 917 -4.87 34.85 -25.03
C TRP A 917 -3.76 35.59 -24.26
N GLU A 918 -2.49 35.44 -24.64
CA GLU A 918 -1.35 36.20 -24.08
C GLU A 918 -1.43 37.71 -24.34
N LYS A 919 -2.29 38.14 -25.28
CA LYS A 919 -2.53 39.56 -25.60
C LYS A 919 -3.59 40.21 -24.72
N ASP A 920 -4.29 39.44 -23.88
CA ASP A 920 -5.30 39.97 -22.96
C ASP A 920 -4.63 40.65 -21.75
N SER A 921 -4.96 41.92 -21.52
CA SER A 921 -4.38 42.70 -20.42
C SER A 921 -4.63 42.09 -19.03
N ARG A 922 -5.70 41.28 -18.88
CA ARG A 922 -6.03 40.57 -17.63
C ARG A 922 -5.11 39.39 -17.33
N VAL A 923 -4.34 38.93 -18.31
CA VAL A 923 -3.39 37.82 -18.19
C VAL A 923 -1.94 38.33 -18.07
N SER A 924 -1.68 39.62 -18.33
CA SER A 924 -0.32 40.18 -18.34
C SER A 924 0.43 40.04 -16.98
N SER A 925 1.68 39.59 -17.06
CA SER A 925 2.39 38.94 -15.94
C SER A 925 2.82 39.84 -14.79
N ILE A 926 2.50 39.42 -13.56
CA ILE A 926 3.16 39.87 -12.31
C ILE A 926 3.86 38.76 -11.54
N VAL A 927 3.86 37.53 -12.05
CA VAL A 927 4.54 36.37 -11.46
C VAL A 927 5.71 35.96 -12.35
N ALA A 928 6.87 35.70 -11.75
CA ALA A 928 8.02 35.12 -12.42
C ALA A 928 8.42 33.79 -11.78
N VAL A 929 8.61 32.78 -12.61
CA VAL A 929 9.14 31.47 -12.22
C VAL A 929 10.57 31.37 -12.72
N VAL A 930 11.51 30.97 -11.85
CA VAL A 930 12.96 31.03 -12.11
C VAL A 930 13.57 29.63 -11.99
N GLU A 931 14.32 29.23 -13.02
CA GLU A 931 15.07 27.96 -13.10
C GLU A 931 16.58 28.17 -13.14
N VAL A 932 17.07 29.17 -13.87
CA VAL A 932 18.51 29.48 -14.00
C VAL A 932 18.80 30.91 -13.59
N ILE A 933 19.91 31.12 -12.88
CA ILE A 933 20.15 32.40 -12.18
C ILE A 933 20.33 33.59 -13.14
N LYS A 934 20.58 33.30 -14.43
CA LYS A 934 20.70 34.28 -15.52
C LYS A 934 19.36 34.97 -15.83
N GLU A 935 18.22 34.30 -15.59
CA GLU A 935 16.88 34.87 -15.80
C GLU A 935 16.63 36.10 -14.93
N LEU A 936 17.15 36.11 -13.70
CA LEU A 936 17.07 37.25 -12.78
C LEU A 936 17.74 38.52 -13.34
N GLY A 937 18.72 38.39 -14.24
CA GLY A 937 19.35 39.53 -14.90
C GLY A 937 18.51 40.15 -16.02
N SER A 938 17.56 39.39 -16.57
CA SER A 938 16.63 39.80 -17.64
C SER A 938 15.19 40.03 -17.16
N MET A 939 14.89 39.69 -15.91
CA MET A 939 13.53 39.73 -15.35
C MET A 939 13.02 41.16 -15.20
N ASP A 940 11.73 41.38 -15.49
CA ASP A 940 11.10 42.68 -15.29
C ASP A 940 11.02 43.05 -13.79
N LYS A 941 11.19 44.33 -13.49
CA LYS A 941 11.11 44.93 -12.16
C LYS A 941 9.68 45.19 -11.71
N THR A 942 8.70 45.03 -12.61
CA THR A 942 7.26 45.05 -12.32
C THR A 942 6.79 43.84 -11.51
N VAL A 943 7.53 42.71 -11.55
CA VAL A 943 7.18 41.43 -10.91
C VAL A 943 6.86 41.58 -9.42
N GLU A 944 5.72 41.03 -9.02
CA GLU A 944 5.22 41.04 -7.64
C GLU A 944 5.36 39.68 -6.93
N VAL A 945 5.54 38.57 -7.65
CA VAL A 945 5.76 37.24 -7.06
C VAL A 945 6.94 36.55 -7.76
N MET A 946 7.94 36.12 -6.99
CA MET A 946 9.09 35.35 -7.48
C MET A 946 9.04 33.94 -6.90
N VAL A 947 8.99 32.92 -7.77
CA VAL A 947 9.03 31.49 -7.39
C VAL A 947 10.26 30.83 -8.03
N VAL A 948 11.23 30.44 -7.22
CA VAL A 948 12.45 29.75 -7.68
C VAL A 948 12.23 28.24 -7.55
N LYS A 949 12.32 27.48 -8.66
CA LYS A 949 12.03 26.03 -8.65
C LYS A 949 13.03 25.23 -7.79
N PRO A 950 12.67 24.06 -7.24
CA PRO A 950 13.62 23.23 -6.50
C PRO A 950 14.84 22.82 -7.34
N ARG A 951 16.04 22.96 -6.78
CA ARG A 951 17.37 22.77 -7.42
C ARG A 951 17.73 23.80 -8.50
N ALA A 952 17.02 24.91 -8.58
CA ALA A 952 17.31 26.00 -9.52
C ALA A 952 18.54 26.84 -9.10
N CYS A 953 18.99 27.70 -10.03
CA CYS A 953 19.99 28.75 -9.77
C CYS A 953 21.30 28.26 -9.13
N ASN A 954 21.74 27.06 -9.50
CA ASN A 954 22.91 26.38 -8.96
C ASN A 954 24.19 26.60 -9.79
N ASP A 955 24.30 27.76 -10.44
CA ASP A 955 25.44 28.14 -11.30
C ASP A 955 26.68 28.55 -10.48
N VAL A 956 27.84 27.99 -10.81
CA VAL A 956 29.11 28.27 -10.10
C VAL A 956 29.59 29.72 -10.22
N GLU A 957 29.22 30.42 -11.31
CA GLU A 957 29.67 31.76 -11.65
C GLU A 957 29.08 32.84 -10.72
N PHE A 958 27.86 32.63 -10.22
CA PHE A 958 27.08 33.65 -9.54
C PHE A 958 27.23 33.56 -8.02
N LYS A 959 27.76 34.63 -7.42
CA LYS A 959 28.04 34.71 -5.98
C LYS A 959 27.09 35.62 -5.22
N VAL A 960 26.58 36.67 -5.85
CA VAL A 960 25.70 37.66 -5.21
C VAL A 960 24.29 37.58 -5.81
N LEU A 961 23.30 37.42 -4.95
CA LEU A 961 21.87 37.54 -5.25
C LEU A 961 21.37 38.87 -4.66
N ASP A 962 21.31 39.91 -5.47
CA ASP A 962 20.81 41.23 -5.06
C ASP A 962 19.41 41.47 -5.63
N LEU A 963 18.39 41.36 -4.76
CA LEU A 963 16.99 41.53 -5.15
C LEU A 963 16.50 42.99 -5.01
N SER A 964 17.34 43.90 -4.53
CA SER A 964 16.97 45.28 -4.17
C SER A 964 16.44 46.13 -5.34
N SER A 965 16.55 45.65 -6.58
CA SER A 965 16.01 46.32 -7.77
C SER A 965 14.54 45.96 -8.11
N PHE A 966 13.97 44.94 -7.46
CA PHE A 966 12.61 44.45 -7.70
C PHE A 966 11.60 45.08 -6.73
N SER A 967 11.42 46.40 -6.82
CA SER A 967 10.58 47.19 -5.90
C SER A 967 9.09 46.82 -5.89
N SER A 968 8.64 46.00 -6.84
CA SER A 968 7.28 45.46 -6.87
C SER A 968 7.06 44.17 -6.06
N LEU A 969 8.10 43.45 -5.63
CA LEU A 969 7.92 42.14 -4.99
C LEU A 969 7.06 42.20 -3.72
N LYS A 970 5.99 41.42 -3.72
CA LYS A 970 5.08 41.10 -2.61
C LYS A 970 5.41 39.74 -1.98
N MET A 971 5.93 38.78 -2.75
CA MET A 971 6.24 37.42 -2.28
C MET A 971 7.51 36.86 -2.94
N ILE A 972 8.32 36.16 -2.15
CA ILE A 972 9.48 35.38 -2.62
C ILE A 972 9.37 33.96 -2.05
N GLU A 973 9.34 32.96 -2.93
CA GLU A 973 9.41 31.54 -2.58
C GLU A 973 10.64 30.90 -3.23
N VAL A 974 11.45 30.19 -2.44
CA VAL A 974 12.65 29.49 -2.92
C VAL A 974 12.55 27.99 -2.63
N GLY A 975 12.31 27.20 -3.67
CA GLY A 975 12.24 25.74 -3.60
C GLY A 975 13.57 25.10 -3.20
N ASN A 976 13.48 23.95 -2.53
CA ASN A 976 14.59 23.20 -1.92
C ASN A 976 15.84 23.03 -2.81
N LEU A 977 17.02 23.01 -2.19
CA LEU A 977 18.34 22.76 -2.80
C LEU A 977 18.78 23.79 -3.87
N SER A 978 18.31 25.03 -3.77
CA SER A 978 18.61 26.10 -4.74
C SER A 978 19.72 27.06 -4.26
N PHE A 979 20.35 27.78 -5.18
CA PHE A 979 21.40 28.78 -4.90
C PHE A 979 22.66 28.27 -4.16
N THR A 980 23.05 27.00 -4.34
CA THR A 980 24.23 26.34 -3.73
C THR A 980 25.51 27.20 -3.69
N TYR A 981 25.77 27.98 -4.75
CA TYR A 981 27.03 28.73 -4.90
C TYR A 981 26.96 30.22 -4.54
N VAL A 982 25.78 30.72 -4.18
CA VAL A 982 25.57 32.11 -3.74
C VAL A 982 26.14 32.28 -2.34
N ASN A 983 26.97 33.30 -2.13
CA ASN A 983 27.51 33.66 -0.83
C ASN A 983 26.99 34.99 -0.29
N GLU A 984 26.37 35.87 -1.08
CA GLU A 984 25.77 37.10 -0.56
C GLU A 984 24.34 37.26 -1.07
N VAL A 985 23.38 37.45 -0.15
CA VAL A 985 21.95 37.62 -0.44
C VAL A 985 21.50 38.95 0.14
N ARG A 986 20.89 39.80 -0.69
CA ARG A 986 20.39 41.13 -0.31
C ARG A 986 18.92 41.26 -0.67
N MET A 987 18.11 41.44 0.37
CA MET A 987 16.70 41.80 0.32
C MET A 987 16.57 43.17 1.00
N VAL A 988 16.90 44.24 0.28
CA VAL A 988 16.99 45.60 0.84
C VAL A 988 16.03 46.54 0.11
N GLY A 989 15.19 47.27 0.85
CA GLY A 989 14.27 48.27 0.27
C GLY A 989 13.01 47.69 -0.40
N LEU A 990 12.69 46.42 -0.15
CA LEU A 990 11.54 45.73 -0.76
C LEU A 990 10.22 46.11 -0.04
N ASN A 991 9.82 47.37 -0.18
CA ASN A 991 8.72 47.96 0.59
C ASN A 991 7.33 47.38 0.29
N LYS A 992 7.13 46.66 -0.82
CA LYS A 992 5.88 45.91 -1.09
C LYS A 992 5.86 44.50 -0.49
N LEU A 993 6.99 43.96 -0.06
CA LEU A 993 7.16 42.54 0.32
C LEU A 993 6.29 42.19 1.53
N LEU A 994 5.65 41.03 1.52
CA LEU A 994 4.69 40.57 2.53
C LEU A 994 5.10 39.25 3.19
N SER A 995 5.69 38.34 2.42
CA SER A 995 6.15 37.01 2.85
C SER A 995 7.43 36.60 2.13
N VAL A 996 8.31 35.90 2.85
CA VAL A 996 9.52 35.24 2.30
C VAL A 996 9.60 33.82 2.84
N THR A 997 9.57 32.83 1.95
CA THR A 997 9.72 31.40 2.28
C THR A 997 10.93 30.81 1.57
N ILE A 998 11.83 30.17 2.33
CA ILE A 998 13.05 29.54 1.82
C ILE A 998 13.08 28.08 2.25
N GLY A 999 12.98 27.17 1.29
CA GLY A 999 12.96 25.73 1.48
C GLY A 999 14.30 25.11 1.92
N TRP A 1000 14.31 23.78 1.99
CA TRP A 1000 15.38 22.95 2.54
C TRP A 1000 16.72 23.08 1.82
N LYS A 1001 17.82 23.25 2.57
CA LYS A 1001 19.22 23.30 2.09
C LYS A 1001 19.49 24.26 0.92
N CYS A 1002 18.80 25.39 0.88
CA CYS A 1002 19.10 26.50 -0.02
C CYS A 1002 20.33 27.30 0.46
N PHE A 1003 21.07 27.92 -0.46
CA PHE A 1003 22.26 28.73 -0.13
C PHE A 1003 23.37 27.95 0.61
N ARG A 1004 23.47 26.63 0.36
CA ARG A 1004 24.43 25.72 1.00
C ARG A 1004 25.72 25.57 0.18
N GLN A 1005 26.81 26.21 0.62
CA GLN A 1005 28.14 26.02 0.02
C GLN A 1005 28.64 24.58 0.15
N ILE A 1006 29.63 24.20 -0.68
CA ILE A 1006 30.28 22.89 -0.62
C ILE A 1006 31.07 22.73 0.68
N GLU A 1007 30.90 21.56 1.32
CA GLU A 1007 31.58 21.17 2.56
C GLU A 1007 33.11 21.30 2.43
N GLY A 1008 33.73 21.97 3.41
CA GLY A 1008 35.16 22.31 3.41
C GLY A 1008 35.48 23.76 3.00
N CYS A 1009 34.51 24.52 2.47
CA CYS A 1009 34.67 25.97 2.29
C CYS A 1009 34.68 26.71 3.63
N SER A 1010 35.50 27.76 3.75
CA SER A 1010 35.48 28.63 4.93
C SER A 1010 34.19 29.47 4.95
N PRO A 1011 33.45 29.53 6.08
CA PRO A 1011 32.17 30.23 6.13
C PRO A 1011 32.38 31.73 5.91
N ASN A 1012 31.90 32.21 4.76
CA ASN A 1012 32.05 33.59 4.30
C ASN A 1012 30.73 34.24 3.85
N GLY A 1013 29.62 33.49 3.93
CA GLY A 1013 28.34 33.95 3.39
C GLY A 1013 27.71 35.09 4.20
N ARG A 1014 26.83 35.87 3.57
CA ARG A 1014 26.20 37.07 4.13
C ARG A 1014 24.74 37.19 3.70
N PHE A 1015 23.84 37.26 4.67
CA PHE A 1015 22.41 37.48 4.45
C PHE A 1015 22.00 38.83 5.03
N TYR A 1016 21.38 39.67 4.20
CA TYR A 1016 20.91 41.01 4.56
C TYR A 1016 19.42 41.15 4.20
N LEU A 1017 18.57 41.35 5.22
CA LEU A 1017 17.16 41.70 5.06
C LEU A 1017 16.91 43.04 5.76
N LYS A 1018 16.83 44.14 4.99
CA LYS A 1018 16.78 45.49 5.56
C LYS A 1018 15.73 46.38 4.91
N ASN A 1019 15.15 47.30 5.69
CA ASN A 1019 14.23 48.32 5.19
C ASN A 1019 13.10 47.72 4.32
N CYS A 1020 12.38 46.73 4.85
CA CYS A 1020 11.28 46.05 4.15
C CYS A 1020 9.97 46.34 4.88
N GLU A 1021 9.35 47.47 4.58
CA GLU A 1021 8.29 48.09 5.41
C GLU A 1021 7.07 47.20 5.70
N ARG A 1022 6.71 46.30 4.77
CA ARG A 1022 5.44 45.56 4.81
C ARG A 1022 5.57 44.05 5.10
N LEU A 1023 6.79 43.53 5.20
CA LEU A 1023 7.05 42.10 5.37
C LEU A 1023 6.51 41.63 6.73
N ARG A 1024 5.63 40.62 6.75
CA ARG A 1024 4.95 40.13 7.96
C ARG A 1024 5.51 38.82 8.49
N GLU A 1025 5.86 37.91 7.59
CA GLU A 1025 6.41 36.60 7.94
C GLU A 1025 7.69 36.30 7.15
N MET A 1026 8.63 35.63 7.82
CA MET A 1026 9.77 35.02 7.16
C MET A 1026 9.98 33.61 7.71
N LYS A 1027 10.09 32.63 6.80
CA LYS A 1027 10.22 31.20 7.12
C LYS A 1027 11.42 30.61 6.36
N ILE A 1028 12.31 29.93 7.08
CA ILE A 1028 13.51 29.29 6.52
C ILE A 1028 13.58 27.83 7.02
N ASP A 1029 13.56 26.87 6.12
CA ASP A 1029 13.66 25.44 6.44
C ASP A 1029 15.13 24.95 6.56
N CYS A 1030 15.30 23.75 7.10
CA CYS A 1030 16.54 23.18 7.62
C CYS A 1030 17.71 23.16 6.63
N GLY A 1031 18.92 23.35 7.16
CA GLY A 1031 20.19 23.29 6.44
C GLY A 1031 20.43 24.46 5.48
N SER A 1032 19.49 25.40 5.38
CA SER A 1032 19.64 26.59 4.56
C SER A 1032 20.55 27.61 5.23
N PHE A 1033 21.44 28.22 4.43
CA PHE A 1033 22.49 29.14 4.88
C PHE A 1033 23.53 28.54 5.86
N GLU A 1034 23.69 27.22 5.95
CA GLU A 1034 24.62 26.53 6.88
C GLU A 1034 26.04 27.15 6.93
N HIS A 1035 26.60 27.50 5.76
CA HIS A 1035 27.96 28.04 5.61
C HIS A 1035 28.03 29.58 5.62
N TYR A 1036 26.97 30.27 6.06
CA TYR A 1036 26.96 31.73 6.15
C TYR A 1036 27.64 32.21 7.45
N SER A 1037 28.22 33.41 7.38
CA SER A 1037 28.97 34.08 8.45
C SER A 1037 28.22 35.29 9.05
N VAL A 1038 27.24 35.84 8.33
CA VAL A 1038 26.44 37.01 8.73
C VAL A 1038 24.96 36.80 8.38
N CYS A 1039 24.07 37.12 9.31
CA CYS A 1039 22.63 37.24 9.14
C CYS A 1039 22.13 38.51 9.85
N GLU A 1040 21.79 39.54 9.08
CA GLU A 1040 21.30 40.83 9.60
C GLU A 1040 19.86 41.08 9.14
N ILE A 1041 18.94 41.21 10.10
CA ILE A 1041 17.53 41.61 9.87
C ILE A 1041 17.30 42.93 10.62
N GLU A 1042 17.16 44.02 9.88
CA GLU A 1042 17.18 45.38 10.44
C GLU A 1042 16.11 46.28 9.81
N SER A 1043 15.34 46.99 10.65
CA SER A 1043 14.32 47.95 10.20
C SER A 1043 13.27 47.31 9.29
N VAL A 1044 12.67 46.21 9.75
CA VAL A 1044 11.55 45.51 9.11
C VAL A 1044 10.31 45.67 10.01
N PRO A 1045 9.62 46.82 9.98
CA PRO A 1045 8.68 47.23 11.02
C PRO A 1045 7.35 46.47 11.04
N SER A 1046 6.99 45.76 9.97
CA SER A 1046 5.77 44.94 9.91
C SER A 1046 5.99 43.47 10.27
N LEU A 1047 7.22 43.03 10.56
CA LEU A 1047 7.51 41.62 10.80
C LEU A 1047 6.84 41.17 12.11
N GLU A 1048 5.95 40.19 12.02
CA GLU A 1048 5.14 39.65 13.12
C GLU A 1048 5.65 38.24 13.51
N VAL A 1049 6.12 37.45 12.53
CA VAL A 1049 6.60 36.06 12.69
C VAL A 1049 7.97 35.86 12.02
N LEU A 1050 8.90 35.21 12.71
CA LEU A 1050 10.20 34.77 12.18
C LEU A 1050 10.51 33.34 12.62
N GLU A 1051 10.64 32.42 11.66
CA GLU A 1051 10.93 31.00 11.88
C GLU A 1051 12.19 30.59 11.11
N ILE A 1052 13.22 30.12 11.82
CA ILE A 1052 14.51 29.71 11.23
C ILE A 1052 14.86 28.28 11.71
N GLY A 1053 14.46 27.30 10.90
CA GLY A 1053 14.63 25.87 11.16
C GLY A 1053 13.48 25.25 11.96
N ILE A 1054 13.52 23.93 12.11
CA ILE A 1054 12.53 23.13 12.86
C ILE A 1054 13.14 22.54 14.14
N MET A 1055 12.31 22.05 15.06
CA MET A 1055 12.75 21.56 16.37
C MET A 1055 12.87 20.04 16.45
N GLU A 1056 12.24 19.29 15.55
CA GLU A 1056 12.12 17.81 15.59
C GLU A 1056 13.32 17.08 14.99
N LYS A 1057 14.18 17.78 14.26
CA LYS A 1057 15.35 17.24 13.54
C LYS A 1057 16.51 18.24 13.60
N TRP A 1058 17.74 17.78 13.35
CA TRP A 1058 18.92 18.63 13.24
C TRP A 1058 18.75 19.66 12.12
N SER A 1059 18.80 20.96 12.46
CA SER A 1059 18.38 22.03 11.56
C SER A 1059 19.57 22.81 10.98
N ALA A 1060 20.55 23.20 11.81
CA ALA A 1060 21.84 23.79 11.37
C ALA A 1060 21.75 25.01 10.43
N ASN A 1061 20.64 25.76 10.46
CA ASN A 1061 20.54 27.02 9.73
C ASN A 1061 21.55 28.04 10.26
N PHE A 1062 22.21 28.77 9.35
CA PHE A 1062 23.17 29.82 9.71
C PHE A 1062 24.24 29.39 10.73
N PHE A 1063 24.67 28.13 10.71
CA PHE A 1063 25.51 27.48 11.73
C PHE A 1063 26.62 28.41 12.25
N TYR A 1064 27.52 28.84 11.36
CA TYR A 1064 28.67 29.69 11.73
C TYR A 1064 28.38 31.20 11.85
N ALA A 1065 27.14 31.65 11.65
CA ALA A 1065 26.84 33.07 11.44
C ALA A 1065 26.72 33.88 12.74
N SER A 1066 26.98 35.18 12.63
CA SER A 1066 26.44 36.16 13.58
C SER A 1066 24.99 36.52 13.24
N LEU A 1067 24.12 36.60 14.24
CA LEU A 1067 22.76 37.11 14.11
C LEU A 1067 22.66 38.54 14.66
N GLU A 1068 22.06 39.45 13.90
CA GLU A 1068 21.52 40.71 14.45
C GLU A 1068 20.05 40.90 14.03
N LEU A 1069 19.17 41.00 15.03
CA LEU A 1069 17.76 41.40 14.90
C LEU A 1069 17.60 42.80 15.50
N LYS A 1070 17.29 43.80 14.67
CA LYS A 1070 17.29 45.22 15.06
C LYS A 1070 16.05 45.98 14.56
N ASN A 1071 15.45 46.77 15.45
CA ASN A 1071 14.34 47.69 15.11
C ASN A 1071 13.16 46.96 14.45
N LEU A 1072 12.63 45.92 15.10
CA LEU A 1072 11.51 45.10 14.61
C LEU A 1072 10.27 45.29 15.52
N PRO A 1073 9.61 46.47 15.49
CA PRO A 1073 8.61 46.86 16.48
C PRO A 1073 7.41 45.93 16.65
N LYS A 1074 7.01 45.17 15.63
CA LYS A 1074 5.84 44.27 15.70
C LYS A 1074 6.15 42.80 15.98
N LEU A 1075 7.42 42.40 16.05
CA LEU A 1075 7.80 40.99 16.07
C LEU A 1075 7.33 40.34 17.37
N GLN A 1076 6.34 39.45 17.31
CA GLN A 1076 5.66 38.94 18.51
C GLN A 1076 6.32 37.70 19.09
N SER A 1077 6.85 36.84 18.23
CA SER A 1077 7.55 35.60 18.58
C SER A 1077 8.65 35.28 17.57
N VAL A 1078 9.67 34.54 18.02
CA VAL A 1078 10.73 34.00 17.17
C VAL A 1078 11.00 32.54 17.49
N LEU A 1079 11.22 31.75 16.44
CA LEU A 1079 11.53 30.32 16.52
C LEU A 1079 12.88 30.04 15.85
N PHE A 1080 13.77 29.36 16.58
CA PHE A 1080 15.04 28.87 16.06
C PHE A 1080 15.14 27.36 16.24
N GLY A 1081 15.41 26.62 15.16
CA GLY A 1081 15.55 25.17 15.14
C GLY A 1081 16.82 24.63 15.80
N ASN A 1082 16.95 23.30 15.83
CA ASN A 1082 18.08 22.62 16.50
C ASN A 1082 19.42 22.96 15.83
N SER A 1083 20.36 23.46 16.64
CA SER A 1083 21.68 23.96 16.22
C SER A 1083 21.65 25.06 15.15
N SER A 1084 20.56 25.83 15.05
CA SER A 1084 20.58 27.11 14.34
C SER A 1084 21.53 28.09 15.05
N PHE A 1085 22.40 28.77 14.30
CA PHE A 1085 23.46 29.65 14.83
C PHE A 1085 24.42 28.95 15.82
N HIS A 1086 24.79 27.69 15.54
CA HIS A 1086 25.72 26.90 16.34
C HIS A 1086 27.19 27.10 15.90
N ASN A 1087 28.03 27.56 16.84
CA ASN A 1087 29.39 28.12 16.63
C ASN A 1087 29.39 29.60 16.19
N CYS A 1088 28.34 30.35 16.54
CA CYS A 1088 28.23 31.79 16.28
C CYS A 1088 29.27 32.62 17.05
N SER A 1089 29.61 33.80 16.51
CA SER A 1089 30.45 34.80 17.17
C SER A 1089 29.65 35.91 17.85
N ARG A 1090 28.42 36.19 17.41
CA ARG A 1090 27.65 37.34 17.86
C ARG A 1090 26.15 37.08 17.70
N VAL A 1091 25.37 37.46 18.71
CA VAL A 1091 23.89 37.41 18.68
C VAL A 1091 23.35 38.70 19.29
N VAL A 1092 22.54 39.43 18.54
CA VAL A 1092 21.93 40.70 18.97
C VAL A 1092 20.42 40.66 18.78
N PHE A 1093 19.69 40.97 19.85
CA PHE A 1093 18.25 41.27 19.87
C PHE A 1093 18.08 42.69 20.41
N GLU A 1094 17.82 43.67 19.56
CA GLU A 1094 17.84 45.09 19.95
C GLU A 1094 16.63 45.87 19.41
N ASN A 1095 15.90 46.53 20.31
CA ASN A 1095 14.69 47.30 20.01
C ASN A 1095 13.56 46.45 19.37
N LEU A 1096 13.06 45.48 20.14
CA LEU A 1096 11.96 44.56 19.75
C LEU A 1096 10.80 44.70 20.77
N PRO A 1097 10.09 45.85 20.81
CA PRO A 1097 9.14 46.19 21.88
C PRO A 1097 7.98 45.21 22.09
N GLU A 1098 7.43 44.62 21.03
CA GLU A 1098 6.29 43.69 21.11
C GLU A 1098 6.69 42.20 21.25
N LEU A 1099 8.00 41.89 21.33
CA LEU A 1099 8.47 40.51 21.40
C LEU A 1099 8.08 39.86 22.73
N THR A 1100 7.22 38.84 22.67
CA THR A 1100 6.70 38.12 23.84
C THR A 1100 7.48 36.85 24.16
N SER A 1101 8.00 36.15 23.13
CA SER A 1101 8.63 34.85 23.28
C SER A 1101 9.82 34.63 22.34
N ILE A 1102 10.87 34.00 22.87
CA ILE A 1102 12.01 33.45 22.12
C ILE A 1102 12.06 31.95 22.39
N THR A 1103 11.90 31.13 21.36
CA THR A 1103 11.89 29.66 21.48
C THR A 1103 13.03 29.05 20.65
N MET A 1104 13.82 28.18 21.27
CA MET A 1104 15.11 27.71 20.74
C MET A 1104 15.24 26.19 20.82
N GLY A 1105 15.57 25.55 19.71
CA GLY A 1105 15.92 24.14 19.64
C GLY A 1105 17.24 23.81 20.35
N GLU A 1106 17.58 22.53 20.39
CA GLU A 1106 18.77 22.04 21.10
C GLU A 1106 20.07 22.63 20.50
N SER A 1107 20.95 23.13 21.37
CA SER A 1107 22.27 23.69 21.01
C SER A 1107 22.23 24.88 20.03
N ALA A 1108 21.10 25.58 19.90
CA ALA A 1108 21.02 26.84 19.16
C ALA A 1108 21.77 27.97 19.88
N PHE A 1109 22.34 28.94 19.15
CA PHE A 1109 23.17 30.02 19.73
C PHE A 1109 24.32 29.52 20.63
N CYS A 1110 24.95 28.39 20.27
CA CYS A 1110 26.17 27.94 20.92
C CYS A 1110 27.34 28.81 20.44
N PHE A 1111 28.00 29.57 21.32
CA PHE A 1111 29.08 30.48 20.92
C PHE A 1111 30.41 29.75 20.71
N LYS A 1112 31.24 30.32 19.82
CA LYS A 1112 32.58 29.83 19.52
C LYS A 1112 33.49 29.80 20.76
N LYS A 1113 33.82 28.60 21.23
CA LYS A 1113 34.62 28.36 22.44
C LYS A 1113 36.00 29.03 22.35
N GLY A 1114 36.37 29.76 23.41
CA GLY A 1114 37.67 30.45 23.55
C GLY A 1114 37.78 31.80 22.84
N HIS A 1115 36.78 32.19 22.04
CA HIS A 1115 36.79 33.43 21.26
C HIS A 1115 36.45 34.64 22.15
N GLN A 1116 37.44 35.50 22.42
CA GLN A 1116 37.32 36.65 23.35
C GLN A 1116 36.35 37.74 22.86
N ALA A 1117 35.94 37.71 21.58
CA ALA A 1117 34.96 38.64 21.01
C ALA A 1117 33.57 38.00 20.81
N SER A 1118 33.25 36.91 21.53
CA SER A 1118 31.91 36.31 21.49
C SER A 1118 30.90 37.15 22.30
N GLU A 1119 29.96 37.83 21.63
CA GLU A 1119 29.02 38.75 22.27
C GLU A 1119 27.54 38.31 22.14
N LEU A 1120 26.82 38.27 23.27
CA LEU A 1120 25.36 38.22 23.33
C LEU A 1120 24.82 39.58 23.81
N ILE A 1121 23.92 40.18 23.05
CA ILE A 1121 23.26 41.45 23.38
C ILE A 1121 21.74 41.27 23.28
N MET A 1122 21.03 41.60 24.35
CA MET A 1122 19.57 41.69 24.40
C MET A 1122 19.21 43.05 25.01
N ARG A 1123 18.65 43.96 24.20
CA ARG A 1123 18.35 45.35 24.61
C ARG A 1123 16.93 45.77 24.19
N CYS A 1124 16.21 46.40 25.12
CA CYS A 1124 14.86 46.92 24.90
C CYS A 1124 13.90 45.85 24.36
N LEU A 1125 13.67 44.84 25.21
CA LEU A 1125 12.71 43.75 25.01
C LEU A 1125 11.61 43.81 26.10
N PRO A 1126 10.88 44.94 26.25
CA PRO A 1126 10.02 45.21 27.40
C PRO A 1126 8.90 44.19 27.61
N LYS A 1127 8.34 43.59 26.55
CA LYS A 1127 7.24 42.62 26.62
C LYS A 1127 7.69 41.15 26.64
N LEU A 1128 8.99 40.86 26.65
CA LEU A 1128 9.50 39.49 26.60
C LEU A 1128 9.14 38.75 27.89
N THR A 1129 8.20 37.82 27.84
CA THR A 1129 7.73 37.02 28.98
C THR A 1129 8.37 35.64 29.06
N THR A 1130 8.84 35.11 27.92
CA THR A 1130 9.24 33.71 27.76
C THR A 1130 10.55 33.56 26.98
N LEU A 1131 11.54 32.88 27.58
CA LEU A 1131 12.82 32.50 26.97
C LEU A 1131 13.03 31.00 27.18
N THR A 1132 12.69 30.20 26.16
CA THR A 1132 12.56 28.74 26.29
C THR A 1132 13.46 28.00 25.31
N ASN A 1133 14.32 27.14 25.85
CA ASN A 1133 14.99 26.08 25.12
C ASN A 1133 14.15 24.79 25.20
N VAL A 1134 13.90 24.17 24.05
CA VAL A 1134 13.28 22.85 23.92
C VAL A 1134 14.40 21.81 23.85
N ILE A 1135 14.38 20.87 24.80
CA ILE A 1135 15.31 19.73 24.87
C ILE A 1135 14.47 18.49 24.57
N GLN A 1136 14.93 17.64 23.65
CA GLN A 1136 14.20 16.46 23.18
C GLN A 1136 14.83 15.13 23.60
N ASP A 1137 16.12 15.14 23.94
CA ASP A 1137 16.86 13.98 24.44
C ASP A 1137 17.83 14.41 25.54
N ASP A 1138 17.80 13.73 26.69
CA ASP A 1138 18.74 13.93 27.79
C ASP A 1138 20.12 13.29 27.50
N SER A 1139 20.28 12.51 26.42
CA SER A 1139 21.55 11.86 26.06
C SER A 1139 22.63 12.83 25.55
N CYS A 1140 22.22 13.98 25.00
CA CYS A 1140 23.12 14.95 24.37
C CYS A 1140 23.26 16.23 25.23
N PRO A 1141 24.47 16.76 25.43
CA PRO A 1141 24.67 17.96 26.21
C PRO A 1141 24.26 19.20 25.39
N CYS A 1142 22.98 19.60 25.49
CA CYS A 1142 22.48 20.85 24.90
C CYS A 1142 23.38 22.04 25.26
N ASN A 1143 23.94 22.76 24.29
CA ASN A 1143 24.87 23.88 24.49
C ASN A 1143 24.26 25.26 24.20
N THR A 1144 22.93 25.41 24.34
CA THR A 1144 22.23 26.68 24.06
C THR A 1144 22.76 27.82 24.95
N PHE A 1145 23.16 28.93 24.32
CA PHE A 1145 23.88 30.05 24.96
C PHE A 1145 25.17 29.68 25.73
N CYS A 1146 25.86 28.59 25.40
CA CYS A 1146 27.14 28.24 25.99
C CYS A 1146 28.30 29.06 25.37
N ASN A 1147 29.30 29.47 26.16
CA ASN A 1147 30.49 30.25 25.76
C ASN A 1147 30.36 31.73 25.29
N PRO A 1148 29.31 32.53 25.58
CA PRO A 1148 29.36 33.97 25.31
C PRO A 1148 30.40 34.62 26.23
N HIS A 1149 31.38 35.33 25.67
CA HIS A 1149 32.43 35.99 26.45
C HIS A 1149 31.88 37.24 27.15
N ARG A 1150 31.14 38.06 26.40
CA ARG A 1150 30.44 39.26 26.88
C ARG A 1150 28.94 39.08 26.73
N VAL A 1151 28.20 39.39 27.80
CA VAL A 1151 26.73 39.35 27.83
C VAL A 1151 26.21 40.75 28.21
N VAL A 1152 25.24 41.26 27.47
CA VAL A 1152 24.59 42.57 27.71
C VAL A 1152 23.08 42.37 27.72
N LEU A 1153 22.42 42.67 28.84
CA LEU A 1153 21.00 42.44 29.08
C LEU A 1153 20.38 43.72 29.65
N GLU A 1154 19.73 44.52 28.80
CA GLU A 1154 19.31 45.88 29.12
C GLU A 1154 17.82 46.09 28.80
N ASN A 1155 17.01 46.52 29.78
CA ASN A 1155 15.58 46.75 29.62
C ASN A 1155 14.79 45.50 29.16
N ILE A 1156 14.76 44.50 30.05
CA ILE A 1156 14.01 43.23 29.91
C ILE A 1156 13.23 42.93 31.23
N PRO A 1157 12.31 43.81 31.67
CA PRO A 1157 11.65 43.70 32.98
C PRO A 1157 10.63 42.56 33.10
N SER A 1158 9.97 42.14 32.01
CA SER A 1158 8.80 41.25 32.07
C SER A 1158 9.08 39.75 31.91
N LEU A 1159 10.36 39.33 31.87
CA LEU A 1159 10.72 37.93 31.62
C LEU A 1159 10.41 37.04 32.84
N VAL A 1160 9.32 36.27 32.78
CA VAL A 1160 8.87 35.39 33.87
C VAL A 1160 9.35 33.95 33.66
N SER A 1161 9.09 33.39 32.47
CA SER A 1161 9.36 31.99 32.14
C SER A 1161 10.73 31.86 31.47
N ILE A 1162 11.68 31.20 32.15
CA ILE A 1162 13.00 30.91 31.59
C ILE A 1162 13.28 29.43 31.71
N ARG A 1163 13.55 28.78 30.58
CA ARG A 1163 14.03 27.39 30.51
C ARG A 1163 15.28 27.37 29.64
N LEU A 1164 16.45 27.20 30.26
CA LEU A 1164 17.74 27.12 29.60
C LEU A 1164 18.56 25.96 30.19
N PRO A 1165 19.49 25.35 29.45
CA PRO A 1165 20.32 24.26 29.95
C PRO A 1165 21.32 24.76 31.01
N GLN A 1166 21.77 23.86 31.90
CA GLN A 1166 22.62 24.21 33.06
C GLN A 1166 24.00 24.82 32.70
N ASN A 1167 24.42 24.71 31.43
CA ASN A 1167 25.64 25.26 30.86
C ASN A 1167 25.43 26.58 30.10
N ALA A 1168 24.21 27.14 30.08
CA ALA A 1168 23.96 28.47 29.53
C ALA A 1168 24.84 29.52 30.22
N PHE A 1169 25.38 30.46 29.44
CA PHE A 1169 26.33 31.49 29.87
C PHE A 1169 27.65 30.96 30.49
N ARG A 1170 27.94 29.65 30.40
CA ARG A 1170 29.23 29.09 30.84
C ARG A 1170 30.40 29.76 30.12
N ASN A 1171 31.49 30.02 30.85
CA ASN A 1171 32.69 30.73 30.38
C ASN A 1171 32.50 32.23 30.05
N LYS A 1172 31.43 32.87 30.55
CA LYS A 1172 31.27 34.33 30.56
C LYS A 1172 32.41 35.04 31.31
N ALA A 1173 32.97 36.10 30.71
CA ALA A 1173 33.96 36.97 31.34
C ALA A 1173 33.32 38.24 31.92
N GLY A 1174 32.17 38.67 31.40
CA GLY A 1174 31.41 39.79 31.97
C GLY A 1174 29.96 39.83 31.51
N ILE A 1175 29.05 40.02 32.47
CA ILE A 1175 27.65 40.41 32.23
C ILE A 1175 27.51 41.91 32.53
N LYS A 1176 26.82 42.65 31.66
CA LYS A 1176 26.18 43.92 32.00
C LYS A 1176 24.68 43.70 32.04
N ALA A 1177 24.05 43.96 33.19
CA ALA A 1177 22.61 43.81 33.39
C ALA A 1177 22.02 45.12 33.92
N TYR A 1178 20.92 45.60 33.31
CA TYR A 1178 20.23 46.81 33.73
C TYR A 1178 18.74 46.74 33.40
N ASN A 1179 17.87 47.07 34.37
CA ASN A 1179 16.40 46.95 34.25
C ASN A 1179 15.95 45.57 33.70
N ILE A 1180 16.34 44.50 34.38
CA ILE A 1180 15.98 43.11 34.05
C ILE A 1180 14.99 42.53 35.07
N SER A 1181 14.25 41.49 34.68
CA SER A 1181 13.30 40.80 35.56
C SER A 1181 13.99 40.10 36.74
N GLN A 1182 13.22 39.84 37.80
CA GLN A 1182 13.70 39.09 38.96
C GLN A 1182 14.08 37.64 38.61
N SER A 1183 13.33 36.97 37.73
CA SER A 1183 13.70 35.63 37.23
C SER A 1183 15.03 35.63 36.48
N LEU A 1184 15.28 36.65 35.65
CA LEU A 1184 16.55 36.77 34.93
C LEU A 1184 17.70 37.11 35.88
N SER A 1185 17.46 37.99 36.87
CA SER A 1185 18.45 38.32 37.89
C SER A 1185 18.78 37.17 38.86
N ALA A 1186 17.95 36.12 38.93
CA ALA A 1186 18.19 34.92 39.74
C ALA A 1186 18.94 33.81 38.96
N LEU A 1187 19.09 33.96 37.64
CA LEU A 1187 19.75 33.00 36.75
C LEU A 1187 21.23 33.34 36.46
N LEU A 1188 21.59 34.63 36.57
CA LEU A 1188 22.84 35.22 36.10
C LEU A 1188 24.00 35.14 37.12
#